data_AF-A0A316V3N8-F1
#
_entry.id   AF-A0A316V3N8-F1
#
_cell.length_a   1.000
_cell.length_b   1.000
_cell.length_c   1.000
_cell.angle_alpha   90.00
_cell.angle_beta   90.00
_cell.angle_gamma   90.00
#
_symmetry.space_group_name_H-M   'P 1'
#
loop_
_entity.id
_entity.type
_entity.pdbx_description
1 polymer ?
#
loop_
_entity_poly.entity_id
_entity_poly.type
_entity_poly.pdbx_seq_one_letter_code
_entity_poly.pdbx_strand_id
1 'polypeptide(L)'
;MKTRTAWSLYGLLVALRLALAIFGTGYIHPDEYFQGPEAALSDQLQAVKTWEFDPTSPCRSMASVKLFNLPVVLLKWLSEERVDGWTLFITQRLTSFALSILVDCCLAALLYSSSRSIKLNEGRASTALLLYASSGATLSFALRSLTNNVEAAILCVCFVLVQQLHREVEQWNTITGQDRSLSFWSAISSLLGFLVALGTFSRFTFVVFAAPLGVYYIGLVWRLSGLATARTTVADNEDVSMTPASLRRPLKALILLSDSLNGLLLCSLAHVLYDTVYYRLVIQKAAHAASGSATQYVSLSLLFERMGITPVLNRLANLSSWPLTVAPWNALRYNMREENLAQHGLHPRWLHVGVNAPMIVGSAALWLGCCTAMVKQLGSFGPARRQRATEQEQASFPLGMLSLCTIALCLAILSSQPHQEPRFLLPLVAPAILLVVLGSDSGDEDDSNGPSSSTAEGKPQRKLRSSRSLLRPILMTLHLLQAAGMVIFFSLAHQGGVAPALLRVGEEVHLLQDHLVQATNATAGPTVSSSSSSDWFPDSEGKTGPVQVDIHFWRAFMPPRHLLALPLPAEGSNGDHVQVRVSVHDHSSQADPLLEIQRLHEEAASAEHHQLLVAPAWALDPLVPTLEGRGRLEHLASFSPHLDADHLGEAWELIKARYERAMVRRGLVGVGWMQRGTAAFEALRGGLALQVMRVSSTGAVTQNVEQ
;
A
#
# COMPACT_ATOMS: atom_id res chain seq x y z
N MET A 1 21.16 24.19 -3.43
CA MET A 1 20.99 24.02 -4.90
C MET A 1 20.25 25.22 -5.46
N LYS A 2 20.46 25.61 -6.73
CA LYS A 2 19.59 26.58 -7.40
C LYS A 2 18.19 25.95 -7.53
N THR A 3 17.13 26.72 -7.30
CA THR A 3 15.72 26.25 -7.28
C THR A 3 15.35 25.48 -8.55
N ARG A 4 15.76 25.99 -9.74
CA ARG A 4 15.52 25.32 -11.02
C ARG A 4 16.08 23.90 -11.09
N THR A 5 17.30 23.68 -10.56
CA THR A 5 17.92 22.35 -10.54
C THR A 5 17.18 21.38 -9.62
N ALA A 6 16.67 21.87 -8.49
CA ALA A 6 15.89 21.06 -7.56
C ALA A 6 14.57 20.58 -8.19
N TRP A 7 13.87 21.46 -8.90
CA TRP A 7 12.64 21.10 -9.62
C TRP A 7 12.87 20.11 -10.77
N SER A 8 13.95 20.27 -11.54
CA SER A 8 14.31 19.31 -12.58
C SER A 8 14.63 17.92 -12.01
N LEU A 9 15.38 17.87 -10.91
CA LEU A 9 15.69 16.61 -10.22
C LEU A 9 14.43 15.97 -9.64
N TYR A 10 13.55 16.76 -9.03
CA TYR A 10 12.26 16.28 -8.54
C TYR A 10 11.42 15.67 -9.68
N GLY A 11 11.32 16.35 -10.83
CA GLY A 11 10.62 15.82 -12.00
C GLY A 11 11.19 14.49 -12.50
N LEU A 12 12.52 14.34 -12.50
CA LEU A 12 13.19 13.07 -12.84
C LEU A 12 12.83 11.96 -11.84
N LEU A 13 12.81 12.26 -10.54
CA LEU A 13 12.46 11.30 -9.49
C LEU A 13 10.99 10.89 -9.57
N VAL A 14 10.08 11.81 -9.92
CA VAL A 14 8.67 11.48 -10.17
C VAL A 14 8.50 10.60 -11.41
N ALA A 15 9.26 10.85 -12.49
CA ALA A 15 9.27 10.00 -13.67
C ALA A 15 9.80 8.59 -13.36
N LEU A 16 10.89 8.49 -12.58
CA LEU A 16 11.39 7.22 -12.07
C LEU A 16 10.33 6.50 -11.23
N ARG A 17 9.65 7.24 -10.34
CA ARG A 17 8.57 6.70 -9.50
C ARG A 17 7.42 6.14 -10.35
N LEU A 18 7.02 6.83 -11.42
CA LEU A 18 6.00 6.34 -12.34
C LEU A 18 6.47 5.07 -13.09
N ALA A 19 7.72 5.08 -13.57
CA ALA A 19 8.30 3.91 -14.22
C ALA A 19 8.34 2.69 -13.28
N LEU A 20 8.72 2.88 -12.01
CA LEU A 20 8.70 1.81 -11.01
C LEU A 20 7.28 1.35 -10.64
N ALA A 21 6.28 2.24 -10.70
CA ALA A 21 4.89 1.83 -10.51
C ALA A 21 4.40 0.92 -11.63
N ILE A 22 4.74 1.23 -12.89
CA ILE A 22 4.29 0.48 -14.07
C ILE A 22 5.09 -0.82 -14.24
N PHE A 23 6.42 -0.75 -14.13
CA PHE A 23 7.32 -1.85 -14.48
C PHE A 23 7.88 -2.61 -13.26
N GLY A 24 7.64 -2.14 -12.04
CA GLY A 24 8.13 -2.79 -10.82
C GLY A 24 7.31 -4.02 -10.47
N THR A 25 7.83 -5.21 -10.79
CA THR A 25 7.12 -6.49 -10.62
C THR A 25 7.26 -7.10 -9.22
N GLY A 26 8.06 -6.49 -8.33
CA GLY A 26 8.26 -6.96 -6.97
C GLY A 26 6.95 -7.13 -6.19
N TYR A 27 6.86 -8.22 -5.43
CA TYR A 27 5.69 -8.54 -4.62
C TYR A 27 6.13 -8.52 -3.15
N ILE A 28 5.87 -7.40 -2.48
CA ILE A 28 6.46 -7.13 -1.16
C ILE A 28 5.77 -7.95 -0.06
N HIS A 29 4.44 -8.05 -0.12
CA HIS A 29 3.66 -8.73 0.90
C HIS A 29 2.27 -9.10 0.39
N PRO A 30 1.69 -10.26 0.76
CA PRO A 30 0.32 -10.67 0.44
C PRO A 30 -0.77 -9.59 0.53
N ASP A 31 -0.84 -8.83 1.63
CA ASP A 31 -1.79 -7.71 1.81
C ASP A 31 -1.85 -6.69 0.68
N GLU A 32 -0.79 -6.55 -0.12
CA GLU A 32 -0.80 -5.74 -1.34
C GLU A 32 -2.00 -6.08 -2.24
N TYR A 33 -2.35 -7.36 -2.33
CA TYR A 33 -3.46 -7.83 -3.15
C TYR A 33 -4.65 -8.27 -2.30
N PHE A 34 -4.40 -9.08 -1.25
CA PHE A 34 -5.45 -9.76 -0.50
C PHE A 34 -6.26 -8.87 0.45
N GLN A 35 -5.70 -7.74 0.89
CA GLN A 35 -6.46 -6.74 1.68
C GLN A 35 -7.02 -5.60 0.82
N GLY A 36 -6.76 -5.62 -0.49
CA GLY A 36 -7.12 -4.54 -1.41
C GLY A 36 -7.85 -5.07 -2.64
N PRO A 37 -7.20 -5.12 -3.80
CA PRO A 37 -7.88 -5.39 -5.07
C PRO A 37 -8.49 -6.79 -5.20
N GLU A 38 -7.84 -7.84 -4.65
CA GLU A 38 -8.37 -9.21 -4.68
C GLU A 38 -9.73 -9.25 -3.97
N ALA A 39 -9.80 -8.68 -2.76
CA ALA A 39 -11.02 -8.59 -1.99
C ALA A 39 -12.06 -7.68 -2.67
N ALA A 40 -11.64 -6.55 -3.24
CA ALA A 40 -12.53 -5.61 -3.92
C ALA A 40 -13.23 -6.22 -5.15
N LEU A 41 -12.54 -7.08 -5.91
CA LEU A 41 -13.01 -7.67 -7.17
C LEU A 41 -13.60 -9.07 -7.02
N SER A 42 -13.55 -9.66 -5.84
CA SER A 42 -14.08 -11.01 -5.55
C SER A 42 -15.58 -11.21 -5.82
N ASP A 43 -16.37 -10.14 -5.95
CA ASP A 43 -17.77 -10.23 -6.36
C ASP A 43 -17.95 -10.26 -7.89
N GLN A 44 -16.88 -10.04 -8.67
CA GLN A 44 -16.89 -9.91 -10.14
C GLN A 44 -15.95 -10.90 -10.84
N LEU A 45 -14.83 -11.26 -10.21
CA LEU A 45 -13.79 -12.14 -10.74
C LEU A 45 -13.57 -13.33 -9.81
N GLN A 46 -12.91 -14.37 -10.32
CA GLN A 46 -12.43 -15.50 -9.53
C GLN A 46 -11.28 -15.07 -8.60
N ALA A 47 -11.63 -14.38 -7.52
CA ALA A 47 -10.70 -13.87 -6.51
C ALA A 47 -11.05 -14.40 -5.11
N VAL A 48 -10.07 -14.40 -4.21
CA VAL A 48 -10.20 -14.96 -2.86
C VAL A 48 -10.31 -13.87 -1.79
N LYS A 49 -11.30 -14.02 -0.91
CA LYS A 49 -11.39 -13.27 0.34
C LYS A 49 -10.62 -14.02 1.43
N THR A 50 -9.72 -13.32 2.13
CA THR A 50 -9.01 -13.88 3.28
C THR A 50 -9.88 -13.84 4.53
N TRP A 51 -9.39 -14.45 5.61
CA TRP A 51 -10.04 -14.52 6.92
C TRP A 51 -10.50 -13.17 7.46
N GLU A 52 -9.84 -12.07 7.09
CA GLU A 52 -10.20 -10.72 7.56
C GLU A 52 -11.59 -10.25 7.08
N PHE A 53 -12.08 -10.86 6.01
CA PHE A 53 -13.38 -10.62 5.40
C PHE A 53 -14.39 -11.72 5.73
N ASP A 54 -14.09 -12.58 6.73
CA ASP A 54 -15.06 -13.55 7.23
C ASP A 54 -16.34 -12.81 7.65
N PRO A 55 -17.50 -13.12 7.05
CA PRO A 55 -18.72 -12.40 7.32
C PRO A 55 -19.25 -12.61 8.75
N THR A 56 -18.79 -13.63 9.47
CA THR A 56 -19.18 -13.87 10.87
C THR A 56 -18.47 -12.94 11.85
N SER A 57 -17.25 -12.51 11.54
CA SER A 57 -16.47 -11.57 12.35
C SER A 57 -15.58 -10.68 11.47
N PRO A 58 -16.18 -9.80 10.64
CA PRO A 58 -15.44 -9.03 9.65
C PRO A 58 -14.52 -8.03 10.34
N CYS A 59 -13.22 -8.18 10.11
CA CYS A 59 -12.18 -7.29 10.63
C CYS A 59 -11.84 -6.17 9.65
N ARG A 60 -12.24 -6.27 8.38
CA ARG A 60 -12.04 -5.24 7.36
C ARG A 60 -13.34 -4.63 6.89
N SER A 61 -13.31 -3.32 6.67
CA SER A 61 -14.42 -2.61 6.03
C SER A 61 -14.38 -2.81 4.52
N MET A 62 -15.41 -3.45 3.96
CA MET A 62 -15.53 -3.60 2.51
C MET A 62 -15.81 -2.25 1.85
N ALA A 63 -16.51 -1.35 2.55
CA ALA A 63 -16.71 0.04 2.10
C ALA A 63 -15.38 0.74 1.82
N SER A 64 -14.44 0.71 2.78
CA SER A 64 -13.12 1.32 2.58
C SER A 64 -12.32 0.61 1.50
N VAL A 65 -12.32 -0.73 1.47
CA VAL A 65 -11.57 -1.50 0.47
C VAL A 65 -12.03 -1.17 -0.96
N LYS A 66 -13.34 -1.10 -1.21
CA LYS A 66 -13.88 -0.72 -2.51
C LYS A 66 -13.63 0.75 -2.84
N LEU A 67 -13.69 1.66 -1.86
CA LEU A 67 -13.42 3.08 -2.07
C LEU A 67 -11.97 3.34 -2.53
N PHE A 68 -10.98 2.70 -1.89
CA PHE A 68 -9.57 2.90 -2.27
C PHE A 68 -9.13 2.09 -3.50
N ASN A 69 -9.94 1.11 -3.92
CA ASN A 69 -9.76 0.40 -5.18
C ASN A 69 -10.79 0.83 -6.25
N LEU A 70 -11.44 1.98 -6.05
CA LEU A 70 -12.53 2.45 -6.90
C LEU A 70 -12.16 2.51 -8.39
N PRO A 71 -10.95 2.97 -8.81
CA PRO A 71 -10.60 2.98 -10.24
C PRO A 71 -10.69 1.59 -10.89
N VAL A 72 -10.27 0.54 -10.17
CA VAL A 72 -10.29 -0.84 -10.68
C VAL A 72 -11.70 -1.42 -10.65
N VAL A 73 -12.46 -1.13 -9.60
CA VAL A 73 -13.87 -1.53 -9.49
C VAL A 73 -14.70 -0.87 -10.59
N LEU A 74 -14.48 0.41 -10.87
CA LEU A 74 -15.15 1.15 -11.94
C LEU A 74 -14.72 0.65 -13.31
N LEU A 75 -13.42 0.40 -13.53
CA LEU A 75 -12.93 -0.18 -14.77
C LEU A 75 -13.67 -1.48 -15.06
N LYS A 76 -13.75 -2.40 -14.09
CA LYS A 76 -14.43 -3.68 -14.30
C LYS A 76 -15.95 -3.53 -14.41
N TRP A 77 -16.56 -2.55 -13.74
CA TRP A 77 -18.00 -2.29 -13.82
C TRP A 77 -18.43 -1.64 -15.14
N LEU A 78 -17.63 -0.72 -15.68
CA LEU A 78 -17.89 -0.03 -16.95
C LEU A 78 -17.56 -0.91 -18.16
N SER A 79 -16.60 -1.82 -18.02
CA SER A 79 -16.27 -2.79 -19.07
C SER A 79 -17.25 -3.96 -19.03
N GLU A 80 -18.28 -3.90 -19.88
CA GLU A 80 -19.09 -5.08 -20.23
C GLU A 80 -18.22 -6.19 -20.84
N GLU A 81 -17.14 -5.79 -21.54
CA GLU A 81 -16.14 -6.67 -22.11
C GLU A 81 -15.13 -7.20 -21.07
N ARG A 82 -14.36 -8.20 -21.51
CA ARG A 82 -13.25 -8.80 -20.78
C ARG A 82 -12.17 -7.74 -20.52
N VAL A 83 -11.77 -7.57 -19.26
CA VAL A 83 -10.61 -6.76 -18.88
C VAL A 83 -9.45 -7.71 -18.67
N ASP A 84 -8.28 -7.41 -19.22
CA ASP A 84 -7.07 -8.22 -19.07
C ASP A 84 -6.35 -7.94 -17.74
N GLY A 85 -5.50 -8.87 -17.32
CA GLY A 85 -4.74 -8.76 -16.07
C GLY A 85 -3.81 -7.56 -16.01
N TRP A 86 -3.19 -7.17 -17.12
CA TRP A 86 -2.23 -6.04 -17.14
C TRP A 86 -2.94 -4.73 -16.87
N THR A 87 -4.10 -4.52 -17.49
CA THR A 87 -4.90 -3.32 -17.24
C THR A 87 -5.33 -3.23 -15.76
N LEU A 88 -5.73 -4.35 -15.14
CA LEU A 88 -6.04 -4.38 -13.70
C LEU A 88 -4.81 -4.02 -12.85
N PHE A 89 -3.66 -4.65 -13.13
CA PHE A 89 -2.40 -4.41 -12.43
C PHE A 89 -1.97 -2.94 -12.53
N ILE A 90 -1.90 -2.38 -13.75
CA ILE A 90 -1.46 -1.00 -13.96
C ILE A 90 -2.42 -0.02 -13.30
N THR A 91 -3.74 -0.25 -13.36
CA THR A 91 -4.73 0.63 -12.73
C THR A 91 -4.54 0.70 -11.21
N GLN A 92 -4.23 -0.42 -10.56
CA GLN A 92 -3.89 -0.46 -9.12
C GLN A 92 -2.61 0.32 -8.80
N ARG A 93 -1.59 0.15 -9.64
CA ARG A 93 -0.30 0.84 -9.51
C ARG A 93 -0.44 2.34 -9.67
N LEU A 94 -1.22 2.78 -10.66
CA LEU A 94 -1.49 4.20 -10.90
C LEU A 94 -2.28 4.83 -9.76
N THR A 95 -3.19 4.08 -9.12
CA THR A 95 -3.89 4.53 -7.91
C THR A 95 -2.91 4.77 -6.76
N SER A 96 -1.99 3.84 -6.53
CA SER A 96 -0.94 3.97 -5.50
C SER A 96 0.03 5.12 -5.81
N PHE A 97 0.42 5.26 -7.07
CA PHE A 97 1.21 6.40 -7.55
C PHE A 97 0.50 7.74 -7.28
N ALA A 98 -0.79 7.85 -7.58
CA ALA A 98 -1.58 9.05 -7.33
C ALA A 98 -1.63 9.41 -5.83
N LEU A 99 -1.80 8.42 -4.94
CA LEU A 99 -1.71 8.63 -3.49
C LEU A 99 -0.32 9.14 -3.08
N SER A 100 0.76 8.65 -3.71
CA SER A 100 2.11 9.14 -3.44
C SER A 100 2.29 10.61 -3.84
N ILE A 101 1.66 11.06 -4.94
CA ILE A 101 1.67 12.46 -5.39
C ILE A 101 0.83 13.34 -4.45
N LEU A 102 -0.28 12.83 -3.91
CA LEU A 102 -1.05 13.54 -2.90
C LEU A 102 -0.19 13.86 -1.67
N VAL A 103 0.68 12.95 -1.25
CA VAL A 103 1.65 13.20 -0.16
C VAL A 103 2.65 14.30 -0.54
N ASP A 104 3.18 14.31 -1.77
CA ASP A 104 4.05 15.40 -2.26
C ASP A 104 3.34 16.76 -2.16
N CYS A 105 2.10 16.84 -2.64
CA CYS A 105 1.27 18.05 -2.57
C CYS A 105 1.07 18.52 -1.13
N CYS A 106 0.80 17.60 -0.20
CA CYS A 106 0.63 17.93 1.22
C CYS A 106 1.93 18.45 1.85
N LEU A 107 3.07 17.81 1.58
CA LEU A 107 4.39 18.26 2.08
C LEU A 107 4.71 19.67 1.58
N ALA A 108 4.48 19.93 0.29
CA ALA A 108 4.64 21.26 -0.29
C ALA A 108 3.70 22.26 0.40
N ALA A 109 2.41 21.96 0.51
CA ALA A 109 1.40 22.84 1.11
C ALA A 109 1.76 23.23 2.55
N LEU A 110 2.22 22.27 3.36
CA LEU A 110 2.62 22.49 4.75
C LEU A 110 3.83 23.42 4.88
N LEU A 111 4.83 23.26 4.01
CA LEU A 111 6.10 23.98 4.10
C LEU A 111 6.07 25.35 3.43
N TYR A 112 5.35 25.52 2.31
CA TYR A 112 5.05 26.83 1.73
C TYR A 112 4.34 27.76 2.72
N SER A 113 3.66 27.14 3.68
CA SER A 113 2.82 27.75 4.68
C SER A 113 3.50 27.98 6.03
N SER A 114 4.75 27.57 6.20
CA SER A 114 5.38 27.40 7.51
C SER A 114 6.07 28.66 8.07
N SER A 115 6.60 29.55 7.23
CA SER A 115 7.28 30.79 7.66
C SER A 115 6.87 32.01 6.84
N ARG A 116 7.26 33.22 7.29
CA ARG A 116 7.07 34.47 6.51
C ARG A 116 8.08 34.61 5.37
N SER A 117 9.24 33.96 5.47
CA SER A 117 10.27 34.02 4.43
C SER A 117 9.92 33.09 3.26
N ILE A 118 9.51 33.68 2.14
CA ILE A 118 9.16 32.96 0.90
C ILE A 118 10.35 32.10 0.43
N LYS A 119 11.56 32.67 0.41
CA LYS A 119 12.77 31.96 -0.02
C LYS A 119 13.09 30.76 0.88
N LEU A 120 12.89 30.90 2.19
CA LEU A 120 13.11 29.81 3.15
C LEU A 120 12.09 28.69 2.93
N ASN A 121 10.82 29.06 2.75
CA ASN A 121 9.74 28.11 2.49
C ASN A 121 9.96 27.33 1.18
N GLU A 122 10.37 28.01 0.10
CA GLU A 122 10.75 27.36 -1.16
C GLU A 122 11.91 26.37 -0.99
N GLY A 123 12.94 26.78 -0.23
CA GLY A 123 14.08 25.91 0.08
C GLY A 123 13.67 24.66 0.88
N ARG A 124 12.84 24.84 1.91
CA ARG A 124 12.30 23.75 2.73
C ARG A 124 11.43 22.80 1.91
N ALA A 125 10.47 23.34 1.16
CA ALA A 125 9.55 22.55 0.33
C ALA A 125 10.32 21.73 -0.72
N SER A 126 11.23 22.36 -1.46
CA SER A 126 12.04 21.65 -2.45
C SER A 126 12.92 20.56 -1.82
N THR A 127 13.49 20.80 -0.64
CA THR A 127 14.27 19.79 0.08
C THR A 127 13.40 18.62 0.54
N ALA A 128 12.23 18.88 1.10
CA ALA A 128 11.31 17.83 1.55
C ALA A 128 10.82 16.97 0.37
N LEU A 129 10.45 17.60 -0.74
CA LEU A 129 10.02 16.90 -1.95
C LEU A 129 11.13 16.01 -2.52
N LEU A 130 12.37 16.49 -2.56
CA LEU A 130 13.52 15.69 -3.00
C LEU A 130 13.79 14.51 -2.05
N LEU A 131 13.73 14.72 -0.73
CA LEU A 131 13.92 13.66 0.25
C LEU A 131 12.82 12.58 0.13
N TYR A 132 11.56 12.99 -0.01
CA TYR A 132 10.45 12.06 -0.16
C TYR A 132 10.51 11.32 -1.50
N ALA A 133 10.76 12.03 -2.60
CA ALA A 133 10.82 11.44 -3.93
C ALA A 133 12.02 10.52 -4.16
N SER A 134 13.10 10.70 -3.40
CA SER A 134 14.27 9.81 -3.43
C SER A 134 14.26 8.76 -2.31
N SER A 135 13.22 8.69 -1.47
CA SER A 135 13.14 7.71 -0.39
C SER A 135 12.87 6.31 -0.92
N GLY A 136 13.59 5.31 -0.39
CA GLY A 136 13.38 3.90 -0.71
C GLY A 136 11.97 3.41 -0.38
N ALA A 137 11.36 3.92 0.71
CA ALA A 137 9.97 3.60 1.03
C ALA A 137 8.99 4.14 -0.01
N THR A 138 9.21 5.36 -0.51
CA THR A 138 8.37 5.96 -1.56
C THR A 138 8.54 5.24 -2.90
N LEU A 139 9.78 4.92 -3.27
CA LEU A 139 10.09 4.25 -4.56
C LEU A 139 9.79 2.74 -4.55
N SER A 140 9.49 2.16 -3.38
CA SER A 140 9.21 0.72 -3.25
C SER A 140 7.83 0.43 -2.69
N PHE A 141 7.55 0.84 -1.45
CA PHE A 141 6.31 0.53 -0.74
C PHE A 141 5.14 1.43 -1.15
N ALA A 142 5.37 2.74 -1.37
CA ALA A 142 4.28 3.68 -1.69
C ALA A 142 3.63 3.43 -3.07
N LEU A 143 4.27 2.61 -3.91
CA LEU A 143 3.78 2.23 -5.25
C LEU A 143 3.00 0.91 -5.25
N ARG A 144 2.87 0.30 -4.08
CA ARG A 144 2.09 -0.92 -3.85
C ARG A 144 0.71 -0.57 -3.33
N SER A 145 -0.30 -1.39 -3.63
CA SER A 145 -1.69 -1.24 -3.18
C SER A 145 -1.88 -1.59 -1.70
N LEU A 146 -0.95 -1.14 -0.85
CA LEU A 146 -1.00 -1.32 0.60
C LEU A 146 -1.93 -0.28 1.22
N THR A 147 -2.82 -0.74 2.10
CA THR A 147 -3.71 0.13 2.89
C THR A 147 -2.94 1.08 3.83
N ASN A 148 -1.67 0.80 4.13
CA ASN A 148 -0.78 1.72 4.85
C ASN A 148 -0.46 3.00 4.06
N ASN A 149 -0.46 2.95 2.72
CA ASN A 149 -0.27 4.14 1.89
C ASN A 149 -1.49 5.06 1.94
N VAL A 150 -2.68 4.48 2.10
CA VAL A 150 -3.92 5.22 2.35
C VAL A 150 -3.84 5.94 3.70
N GLU A 151 -3.44 5.25 4.78
CA GLU A 151 -3.22 5.89 6.08
C GLU A 151 -2.22 7.06 5.98
N ALA A 152 -1.10 6.85 5.27
CA ALA A 152 -0.08 7.88 5.08
C ALA A 152 -0.63 9.14 4.35
N ALA A 153 -1.39 8.93 3.27
CA ALA A 153 -1.99 10.01 2.51
C ALA A 153 -3.05 10.79 3.32
N ILE A 154 -3.98 10.07 3.99
CA ILE A 154 -5.01 10.68 4.83
C ILE A 154 -4.37 11.48 5.97
N LEU A 155 -3.35 10.93 6.63
CA LEU A 155 -2.63 11.63 7.69
C LEU A 155 -2.04 12.96 7.21
N CYS A 156 -1.40 12.97 6.03
CA CYS A 156 -0.84 14.19 5.46
C CYS A 156 -1.92 15.25 5.16
N VAL A 157 -3.09 14.83 4.67
CA VAL A 157 -4.24 15.73 4.49
C VAL A 157 -4.71 16.28 5.85
N CYS A 158 -4.79 15.44 6.89
CA CYS A 158 -5.14 15.90 8.25
C CYS A 158 -4.16 16.96 8.77
N PHE A 159 -2.85 16.81 8.55
CA PHE A 159 -1.86 17.84 8.89
C PHE A 159 -2.17 19.18 8.20
N VAL A 160 -2.51 19.15 6.90
CA VAL A 160 -2.86 20.36 6.13
C VAL A 160 -4.12 21.02 6.68
N LEU A 161 -5.18 20.25 6.95
CA LEU A 161 -6.43 20.79 7.50
C LEU A 161 -6.23 21.42 8.88
N VAL A 162 -5.45 20.79 9.75
CA VAL A 162 -5.15 21.34 11.09
C VAL A 162 -4.30 22.60 10.99
N GLN A 163 -3.39 22.71 10.02
CA GLN A 163 -2.66 23.96 9.76
C GLN A 163 -3.60 25.08 9.27
N GLN A 164 -4.59 24.76 8.43
CA GLN A 164 -5.60 25.72 7.99
C GLN A 164 -6.45 26.20 9.17
N LEU A 165 -6.94 25.30 10.02
CA LEU A 165 -7.70 25.65 11.23
C LEU A 165 -6.87 26.51 12.19
N HIS A 166 -5.58 26.22 12.35
CA HIS A 166 -4.67 27.07 13.13
C HIS A 166 -4.65 28.51 12.62
N ARG A 167 -4.53 28.69 11.30
CA ARG A 167 -4.49 30.02 10.66
C ARG A 167 -5.79 30.78 10.85
N GLU A 168 -6.93 30.11 10.77
CA GLU A 168 -8.24 30.72 11.04
C GLU A 168 -8.31 31.28 12.46
N VAL A 169 -7.82 30.52 13.46
CA VAL A 169 -7.79 30.98 14.86
C VAL A 169 -6.85 32.17 15.02
N GLU A 170 -5.65 32.15 14.44
CA GLU A 170 -4.69 33.27 14.53
C GLU A 170 -5.23 34.54 13.87
N GLN A 171 -5.90 34.39 12.72
CA GLN A 171 -6.45 35.53 12.01
C GLN A 171 -7.72 36.06 12.67
N TRP A 172 -8.32 35.39 13.65
CA TRP A 172 -9.67 35.69 14.19
C TRP A 172 -9.89 37.17 14.57
N ASN A 173 -8.87 37.85 15.11
CA ASN A 173 -8.96 39.24 15.56
C ASN A 173 -8.51 40.28 14.52
N THR A 174 -7.80 39.89 13.45
CA THR A 174 -7.13 40.86 12.54
C THR A 174 -7.99 41.30 11.35
N ILE A 175 -8.94 40.49 10.89
CA ILE A 175 -9.85 40.85 9.80
C ILE A 175 -11.14 41.43 10.40
N THR A 176 -11.26 42.75 10.32
CA THR A 176 -12.46 43.56 10.59
C THR A 176 -13.40 43.47 9.39
N GLY A 177 -14.30 42.49 9.39
CA GLY A 177 -15.33 42.33 8.36
C GLY A 177 -16.45 41.44 8.87
N GLN A 178 -17.69 41.79 8.51
CA GLN A 178 -18.92 41.33 9.14
C GLN A 178 -19.42 39.96 8.64
N ASP A 179 -18.72 39.31 7.70
CA ASP A 179 -19.06 37.97 7.20
C ASP A 179 -17.85 37.03 7.21
N ARG A 180 -17.29 36.74 8.40
CA ARG A 180 -16.50 35.51 8.54
C ARG A 180 -17.46 34.36 8.71
N SER A 181 -17.60 33.59 7.63
CA SER A 181 -18.49 32.46 7.65
C SER A 181 -17.92 31.38 8.57
N LEU A 182 -18.56 31.18 9.74
CA LEU A 182 -18.42 29.96 10.56
C LEU A 182 -18.58 28.68 9.71
N SER A 183 -19.16 28.78 8.51
CA SER A 183 -19.21 27.70 7.53
C SER A 183 -17.84 27.19 7.09
N PHE A 184 -16.80 28.03 6.99
CA PHE A 184 -15.47 27.55 6.58
C PHE A 184 -14.85 26.70 7.70
N TRP A 185 -14.87 27.18 8.94
CA TRP A 185 -14.46 26.39 10.11
C TRP A 185 -15.22 25.07 10.19
N SER A 186 -16.55 25.14 10.07
CA SER A 186 -17.42 23.97 10.14
C SER A 186 -17.11 22.97 9.03
N ALA A 187 -16.92 23.42 7.79
CA ALA A 187 -16.57 22.56 6.66
C ALA A 187 -15.21 21.86 6.85
N ILE A 188 -14.16 22.61 7.22
CA ILE A 188 -12.83 22.04 7.42
C ILE A 188 -12.79 21.11 8.65
N SER A 189 -13.46 21.49 9.73
CA SER A 189 -13.55 20.66 10.95
C SER A 189 -14.34 19.37 10.70
N SER A 190 -15.45 19.46 9.97
CA SER A 190 -16.24 18.30 9.54
C SER A 190 -15.43 17.38 8.62
N LEU A 191 -14.73 17.94 7.63
CA LEU A 191 -13.84 17.16 6.76
C LEU A 191 -12.72 16.47 7.55
N LEU A 192 -12.14 17.14 8.55
CA LEU A 192 -11.13 16.53 9.42
C LEU A 192 -11.71 15.32 10.17
N GLY A 193 -12.90 15.46 10.77
CA GLY A 193 -13.59 14.34 11.42
C GLY A 193 -13.92 13.19 10.46
N PHE A 194 -14.40 13.52 9.26
CA PHE A 194 -14.68 12.55 8.20
C PHE A 194 -13.42 11.75 7.82
N LEU A 195 -12.29 12.41 7.63
CA LEU A 195 -11.02 11.76 7.28
C LEU A 195 -10.48 10.89 8.42
N VAL A 196 -10.66 11.31 9.69
CA VAL A 196 -10.28 10.48 10.84
C VAL A 196 -11.08 9.18 10.88
N ALA A 197 -12.39 9.25 10.64
CA ALA A 197 -13.22 8.05 10.50
C ALA A 197 -12.78 7.21 9.30
N LEU A 198 -12.61 7.81 8.12
CA LEU A 198 -12.21 7.10 6.90
C LEU A 198 -10.87 6.35 7.07
N GLY A 199 -9.88 6.99 7.68
CA GLY A 199 -8.60 6.35 8.00
C GLY A 199 -8.78 5.19 8.99
N THR A 200 -9.62 5.37 10.02
CA THR A 200 -9.92 4.34 11.03
C THR A 200 -10.62 3.11 10.43
N PHE A 201 -11.54 3.31 9.50
CA PHE A 201 -12.22 2.21 8.79
C PHE A 201 -11.32 1.52 7.75
N SER A 202 -10.34 2.24 7.20
CA SER A 202 -9.30 1.63 6.37
C SER A 202 -8.41 0.70 7.21
N ARG A 203 -7.92 1.23 8.34
CA ARG A 203 -7.12 0.49 9.34
C ARG A 203 -7.35 1.10 10.73
N PHE A 204 -7.66 0.27 11.71
CA PHE A 204 -7.94 0.73 13.08
C PHE A 204 -6.74 1.45 13.73
N THR A 205 -5.52 1.17 13.27
CA THR A 205 -4.27 1.81 13.69
C THR A 205 -4.23 3.31 13.40
N PHE A 206 -5.04 3.80 12.45
CA PHE A 206 -5.05 5.20 12.04
C PHE A 206 -5.32 6.18 13.19
N VAL A 207 -6.14 5.78 14.16
CA VAL A 207 -6.45 6.58 15.36
C VAL A 207 -5.18 7.01 16.09
N VAL A 208 -4.17 6.15 16.13
CA VAL A 208 -2.88 6.43 16.78
C VAL A 208 -2.10 7.50 16.03
N PHE A 209 -2.07 7.42 14.69
CA PHE A 209 -1.41 8.43 13.85
C PHE A 209 -2.07 9.81 13.97
N ALA A 210 -3.41 9.85 14.00
CA ALA A 210 -4.19 11.08 14.06
C ALA A 210 -4.26 11.71 15.47
N ALA A 211 -4.00 10.95 16.54
CA ALA A 211 -4.21 11.41 17.91
C ALA A 211 -3.50 12.73 18.27
N PRO A 212 -2.21 12.96 17.93
CA PRO A 212 -1.55 14.23 18.25
C PRO A 212 -2.18 15.44 17.56
N LEU A 213 -2.64 15.26 16.32
CA LEU A 213 -3.38 16.28 15.58
C LEU A 213 -4.74 16.55 16.22
N GLY A 214 -5.45 15.50 16.65
CA GLY A 214 -6.72 15.62 17.36
C GLY A 214 -6.60 16.40 18.68
N VAL A 215 -5.57 16.10 19.49
CA VAL A 215 -5.30 16.83 20.74
C VAL A 215 -5.01 18.31 20.46
N TYR A 216 -4.19 18.61 19.45
CA TYR A 216 -3.91 19.98 19.06
C TYR A 216 -5.15 20.72 18.57
N TYR A 217 -5.97 20.08 17.74
CA TYR A 217 -7.24 20.60 17.26
C TYR A 217 -8.21 20.92 18.39
N ILE A 218 -8.34 20.06 19.42
CA ILE A 218 -9.15 20.36 20.61
C ILE A 218 -8.64 21.62 21.32
N GLY A 219 -7.31 21.81 21.38
CA GLY A 219 -6.70 23.04 21.88
C GLY A 219 -7.08 24.28 21.05
N LEU A 220 -7.13 24.16 19.72
CA LEU A 220 -7.58 25.23 18.82
C LEU A 220 -9.07 25.56 19.04
N VAL A 221 -9.93 24.55 19.16
CA VAL A 221 -11.36 24.72 19.49
C VAL A 221 -11.50 25.50 20.80
N TRP A 222 -10.75 25.13 21.83
CA TRP A 222 -10.78 25.81 23.12
C TRP A 222 -10.36 27.28 22.99
N ARG A 223 -9.27 27.56 22.27
CA ARG A 223 -8.79 28.93 22.05
C ARG A 223 -9.81 29.77 21.27
N LEU A 224 -10.35 29.23 20.19
CA LEU A 224 -11.35 29.90 19.36
C LEU A 224 -12.63 30.20 20.17
N SER A 225 -13.07 29.26 21.01
CA SER A 225 -14.25 29.46 21.87
C SER A 225 -14.06 30.66 22.82
N GLY A 226 -12.86 30.83 23.37
CA GLY A 226 -12.52 31.98 24.22
C GLY A 226 -12.57 33.31 23.47
N LEU A 227 -11.99 33.34 22.27
CA LEU A 227 -12.00 34.52 21.40
C LEU A 227 -13.42 34.90 20.95
N ALA A 228 -14.22 33.90 20.57
CA ALA A 228 -15.60 34.07 20.16
C ALA A 228 -16.48 34.54 21.32
N THR A 229 -16.29 34.03 22.55
CA THR A 229 -17.01 34.52 23.75
C THR A 229 -16.66 35.97 24.07
N ALA A 230 -15.39 36.35 24.00
CA ALA A 230 -14.95 37.73 24.25
C ALA A 230 -15.56 38.73 23.26
N ARG A 231 -15.71 38.34 21.99
CA ARG A 231 -16.34 39.20 20.97
C ARG A 231 -17.84 39.38 21.18
N THR A 232 -18.57 38.32 21.55
CA THR A 232 -20.01 38.43 21.86
C THR A 232 -20.27 39.30 23.08
N THR A 233 -19.43 39.22 24.12
CA THR A 233 -19.57 40.10 25.30
C THR A 233 -19.32 41.59 25.02
N VAL A 234 -18.66 41.92 23.90
CA VAL A 234 -18.42 43.30 23.48
C VAL A 234 -19.53 43.80 22.55
N ALA A 235 -20.18 42.91 21.80
CA ALA A 235 -21.30 43.24 20.91
C ALA A 235 -22.64 43.33 21.65
N ASP A 236 -22.86 42.46 22.64
CA ASP A 236 -24.07 42.43 23.47
C ASP A 236 -23.90 43.41 24.64
N ASN A 237 -24.00 44.72 24.37
CA ASN A 237 -23.97 45.72 25.44
C ASN A 237 -25.32 45.89 26.15
N GLU A 238 -26.42 45.33 25.65
CA GLU A 238 -27.72 45.26 26.35
C GLU A 238 -28.42 43.95 25.96
N ASP A 239 -29.15 43.37 26.92
CA ASP A 239 -30.06 42.22 26.83
C ASP A 239 -29.55 40.76 27.00
N VAL A 240 -29.72 40.29 28.25
CA VAL A 240 -30.23 38.98 28.69
C VAL A 240 -29.84 37.74 27.85
N SER A 241 -28.58 37.32 27.96
CA SER A 241 -28.27 35.90 27.73
C SER A 241 -28.55 35.11 29.01
N MET A 242 -29.57 34.24 29.01
CA MET A 242 -29.92 33.30 30.10
C MET A 242 -28.80 32.32 30.48
N THR A 243 -27.67 32.30 29.75
CA THR A 243 -26.55 31.39 30.01
C THR A 243 -25.54 31.98 31.01
N PRO A 244 -25.21 31.25 32.10
CA PRO A 244 -24.19 31.66 33.05
C PRO A 244 -22.85 31.92 32.36
N ALA A 245 -22.14 32.99 32.75
CA ALA A 245 -20.86 33.38 32.15
C ALA A 245 -19.81 32.25 32.18
N SER A 246 -19.84 31.41 33.22
CA SER A 246 -18.98 30.22 33.36
C SER A 246 -19.25 29.14 32.31
N LEU A 247 -20.47 29.06 31.77
CA LEU A 247 -20.89 28.05 30.79
C LEU A 247 -20.79 28.52 29.33
N ARG A 248 -20.63 29.82 29.07
CA ARG A 248 -20.61 30.36 27.70
C ARG A 248 -19.44 29.83 26.86
N ARG A 249 -18.23 29.79 27.42
CA ARG A 249 -17.04 29.24 26.74
C ARG A 249 -17.15 27.74 26.46
N PRO A 250 -17.43 26.86 27.46
CA PRO A 250 -17.52 25.43 27.20
C PRO A 250 -18.67 25.08 26.24
N LEU A 251 -19.80 25.80 26.28
CA LEU A 251 -20.90 25.56 25.33
C LEU A 251 -20.48 25.92 23.89
N LYS A 252 -19.78 27.04 23.68
CA LYS A 252 -19.22 27.39 22.35
C LYS A 252 -18.19 26.38 21.88
N ALA A 253 -17.33 25.88 22.77
CA ALA A 253 -16.37 24.83 22.44
C ALA A 253 -17.09 23.54 22.01
N LEU A 254 -18.17 23.14 22.67
CA LEU A 254 -18.98 21.99 22.28
C LEU A 254 -19.63 22.17 20.89
N ILE A 255 -20.13 23.37 20.58
CA ILE A 255 -20.70 23.68 19.26
C ILE A 255 -19.62 23.56 18.17
N LEU A 256 -18.46 24.17 18.37
CA LEU A 256 -17.35 24.09 17.39
C LEU A 256 -16.81 22.65 17.24
N LEU A 257 -16.79 21.88 18.34
CA LEU A 257 -16.38 20.47 18.30
C LEU A 257 -17.43 19.61 17.55
N SER A 258 -18.71 19.96 17.65
CA SER A 258 -19.80 19.22 17.01
C SER A 258 -19.62 19.12 15.49
N ASP A 259 -19.02 20.13 14.84
CA ASP A 259 -18.71 20.09 13.41
C ASP A 259 -17.83 18.89 13.04
N SER A 260 -16.74 18.68 13.77
CA SER A 260 -15.85 17.53 13.55
C SER A 260 -16.49 16.20 13.95
N LEU A 261 -17.32 16.18 15.00
CA LEU A 261 -18.06 14.98 15.39
C LEU A 261 -19.08 14.59 14.33
N ASN A 262 -19.75 15.55 13.69
CA ASN A 262 -20.71 15.30 12.62
C ASN A 262 -20.05 14.62 11.42
N GLY A 263 -18.90 15.13 10.96
CA GLY A 263 -18.16 14.50 9.87
C GLY A 263 -17.67 13.08 10.20
N LEU A 264 -17.17 12.88 11.43
CA LEU A 264 -16.77 11.57 11.94
C LEU A 264 -17.95 10.59 11.98
N LEU A 265 -19.09 11.02 12.52
CA LEU A 265 -20.31 10.22 12.63
C LEU A 265 -20.87 9.88 11.24
N LEU A 266 -20.92 10.84 10.32
CA LEU A 266 -21.42 10.64 8.96
C LEU A 266 -20.61 9.55 8.23
N CYS A 267 -19.29 9.67 8.25
CA CYS A 267 -18.41 8.68 7.63
C CYS A 267 -18.53 7.31 8.29
N SER A 268 -18.53 7.27 9.63
CA SER A 268 -18.62 6.03 10.40
C SER A 268 -19.95 5.31 10.15
N LEU A 269 -21.05 6.05 10.14
CA LEU A 269 -22.38 5.49 9.87
C LEU A 269 -22.47 4.95 8.44
N ALA A 270 -21.93 5.67 7.45
CA ALA A 270 -21.90 5.19 6.07
C ALA A 270 -21.15 3.84 5.93
N HIS A 271 -20.00 3.71 6.59
CA HIS A 271 -19.23 2.46 6.57
C HIS A 271 -19.96 1.33 7.33
N VAL A 272 -20.44 1.59 8.55
CA VAL A 272 -21.17 0.59 9.35
C VAL A 272 -22.41 0.10 8.61
N LEU A 273 -23.19 1.00 8.01
CA LEU A 273 -24.39 0.61 7.25
C LEU A 273 -24.01 -0.22 6.02
N TYR A 274 -23.04 0.24 5.23
CA TYR A 274 -22.59 -0.49 4.03
C TYR A 274 -22.10 -1.89 4.39
N ASP A 275 -21.18 -2.01 5.35
CA ASP A 275 -20.58 -3.28 5.74
C ASP A 275 -21.61 -4.22 6.37
N THR A 276 -22.51 -3.69 7.20
CA THR A 276 -23.60 -4.48 7.79
C THR A 276 -24.49 -5.09 6.71
N VAL A 277 -24.86 -4.32 5.68
CA VAL A 277 -25.66 -4.84 4.56
C VAL A 277 -24.84 -5.83 3.73
N TYR A 278 -23.60 -5.48 3.39
CA TYR A 278 -22.73 -6.30 2.56
C TYR A 278 -22.51 -7.70 3.14
N TYR A 279 -22.00 -7.80 4.36
CA TYR A 279 -21.67 -9.09 4.97
C TYR A 279 -22.92 -9.94 5.23
N ARG A 280 -24.08 -9.32 5.50
CA ARG A 280 -25.35 -10.05 5.62
C ARG A 280 -25.78 -10.69 4.31
N LEU A 281 -25.67 -9.97 3.19
CA LEU A 281 -25.99 -10.53 1.89
C LEU A 281 -25.07 -11.71 1.55
N VAL A 282 -23.79 -11.64 1.94
CA VAL A 282 -22.86 -12.76 1.78
C VAL A 282 -23.30 -13.98 2.60
N ILE A 283 -23.67 -13.82 3.87
CA ILE A 283 -24.17 -14.93 4.71
C ILE A 283 -25.46 -15.52 4.14
N GLN A 284 -26.41 -14.68 3.73
CA GLN A 284 -27.66 -15.13 3.15
C GLN A 284 -27.41 -15.92 1.86
N LYS A 285 -26.56 -15.42 0.98
CA LYS A 285 -26.18 -16.13 -0.26
C LYS A 285 -25.58 -17.50 0.06
N ALA A 286 -24.67 -17.59 1.03
CA ALA A 286 -24.06 -18.85 1.44
C ALA A 286 -25.07 -19.84 2.06
N ALA A 287 -25.96 -19.36 2.93
CA ALA A 287 -27.00 -20.18 3.55
C ALA A 287 -28.00 -20.71 2.50
N HIS A 288 -28.34 -19.91 1.48
CA HIS A 288 -29.23 -20.33 0.40
C HIS A 288 -28.58 -21.31 -0.56
N ALA A 289 -27.31 -21.11 -0.91
CA ALA A 289 -26.54 -22.09 -1.68
C ALA A 289 -26.52 -23.46 -0.97
N ALA A 290 -26.43 -23.47 0.37
CA ALA A 290 -26.50 -24.69 1.16
C ALA A 290 -27.92 -25.30 1.26
N SER A 291 -28.98 -24.50 1.12
CA SER A 291 -30.38 -24.95 1.26
C SER A 291 -31.03 -25.40 -0.06
N GLY A 292 -30.36 -25.25 -1.21
CA GLY A 292 -30.81 -25.76 -2.51
C GLY A 292 -32.10 -25.16 -3.08
N SER A 293 -32.60 -24.02 -2.55
CA SER A 293 -33.86 -23.42 -3.01
C SER A 293 -33.63 -22.39 -4.12
N ALA A 294 -34.14 -22.69 -5.32
CA ALA A 294 -34.08 -21.80 -6.48
C ALA A 294 -35.11 -20.66 -6.34
N THR A 295 -34.71 -19.57 -5.69
CA THR A 295 -35.48 -18.32 -5.71
C THR A 295 -34.58 -17.22 -6.28
N GLN A 296 -35.08 -16.49 -7.27
CA GLN A 296 -34.38 -15.39 -7.95
C GLN A 296 -33.83 -14.38 -6.93
N TYR A 297 -32.52 -14.41 -6.69
CA TYR A 297 -31.85 -13.34 -5.99
C TYR A 297 -31.52 -12.21 -6.96
N VAL A 298 -32.12 -11.06 -6.68
CA VAL A 298 -31.81 -9.76 -7.25
C VAL A 298 -30.31 -9.51 -7.00
N SER A 299 -29.51 -9.49 -8.07
CA SER A 299 -28.10 -9.09 -7.98
C SER A 299 -27.98 -7.70 -7.34
N LEU A 300 -26.84 -7.39 -6.74
CA LEU A 300 -26.56 -6.03 -6.23
C LEU A 300 -26.87 -4.96 -7.29
N SER A 301 -26.59 -5.23 -8.58
CA SER A 301 -26.96 -4.35 -9.70
C SER A 301 -28.46 -4.13 -9.82
N LEU A 302 -29.27 -5.17 -9.68
CA LEU A 302 -30.73 -5.13 -9.77
C LEU A 302 -31.36 -4.49 -8.50
N LEU A 303 -30.61 -4.43 -7.40
CA LEU A 303 -30.94 -3.73 -6.14
C LEU A 303 -30.71 -2.23 -6.28
N PHE A 304 -29.62 -1.81 -6.92
CA PHE A 304 -29.37 -0.41 -7.30
C PHE A 304 -30.36 0.07 -8.37
N GLU A 305 -30.73 -0.80 -9.31
CA GLU A 305 -31.70 -0.52 -10.39
C GLU A 305 -33.16 -0.42 -9.88
N ARG A 306 -33.51 -1.11 -8.79
CA ARG A 306 -34.84 -1.09 -8.15
C ARG A 306 -34.96 -0.23 -6.90
N MET A 307 -34.02 0.69 -6.63
CA MET A 307 -34.09 1.60 -5.48
C MET A 307 -35.23 2.64 -5.58
N GLY A 308 -36.46 2.16 -5.41
CA GLY A 308 -37.48 2.91 -4.67
C GLY A 308 -37.14 2.90 -3.18
N ILE A 309 -37.48 3.98 -2.48
CA ILE A 309 -37.10 4.23 -1.08
C ILE A 309 -37.75 3.20 -0.11
N THR A 310 -38.92 2.66 -0.46
CA THR A 310 -39.76 1.82 0.41
C THR A 310 -39.20 0.41 0.74
N PRO A 311 -38.71 -0.40 -0.23
CA PRO A 311 -38.13 -1.71 0.08
C PRO A 311 -36.81 -1.64 0.85
N VAL A 312 -36.04 -0.56 0.70
CA VAL A 312 -34.83 -0.31 1.50
C VAL A 312 -35.23 -0.06 2.96
N LEU A 313 -36.19 0.82 3.22
CA LEU A 313 -36.68 1.11 4.58
C LEU A 313 -37.25 -0.14 5.29
N ASN A 314 -37.99 -1.01 4.59
CA ASN A 314 -38.51 -2.24 5.17
C ASN A 314 -37.41 -3.27 5.50
N ARG A 315 -36.32 -3.35 4.72
CA ARG A 315 -35.16 -4.19 5.08
C ARG A 315 -34.30 -3.55 6.17
N LEU A 316 -34.21 -2.22 6.22
CA LEU A 316 -33.57 -1.48 7.30
C LEU A 316 -34.33 -1.67 8.64
N ALA A 317 -35.66 -1.77 8.63
CA ALA A 317 -36.47 -2.05 9.82
C ALA A 317 -36.17 -3.45 10.41
N ASN A 318 -35.86 -4.43 9.56
CA ASN A 318 -35.40 -5.76 9.96
C ASN A 318 -33.91 -5.81 10.37
N LEU A 319 -33.16 -4.70 10.32
CA LEU A 319 -31.76 -4.66 10.81
C LEU A 319 -31.66 -4.74 12.34
N SER A 320 -32.73 -4.38 13.06
CA SER A 320 -32.75 -4.23 14.53
C SER A 320 -32.46 -5.52 15.32
N SER A 321 -32.63 -6.70 14.72
CA SER A 321 -32.44 -8.00 15.38
C SER A 321 -31.04 -8.60 15.25
N TRP A 322 -30.11 -7.92 14.58
CA TRP A 322 -28.78 -8.45 14.27
C TRP A 322 -27.69 -7.42 14.59
N PRO A 323 -26.49 -7.87 15.00
CA PRO A 323 -25.41 -6.97 15.37
C PRO A 323 -24.96 -6.09 14.19
N LEU A 324 -24.56 -4.86 14.50
CA LEU A 324 -23.95 -3.94 13.54
C LEU A 324 -22.50 -4.34 13.28
N THR A 325 -22.07 -4.25 12.02
CA THR A 325 -20.68 -4.47 11.64
C THR A 325 -19.85 -3.23 11.93
N VAL A 326 -18.99 -3.29 12.94
CA VAL A 326 -18.00 -2.25 13.26
C VAL A 326 -16.61 -2.84 13.05
N ALA A 327 -16.16 -2.86 11.79
CA ALA A 327 -14.92 -3.54 11.40
C ALA A 327 -13.67 -3.09 12.20
N PRO A 328 -13.43 -1.79 12.47
CA PRO A 328 -12.28 -1.37 13.28
C PRO A 328 -12.29 -1.94 14.70
N TRP A 329 -13.48 -2.09 15.29
CA TRP A 329 -13.63 -2.69 16.63
C TRP A 329 -13.35 -4.19 16.61
N ASN A 330 -13.84 -4.89 15.59
CA ASN A 330 -13.55 -6.32 15.40
C ASN A 330 -12.05 -6.56 15.18
N ALA A 331 -11.41 -5.73 14.34
CA ALA A 331 -9.97 -5.79 14.12
C ALA A 331 -9.18 -5.54 15.42
N LEU A 332 -9.56 -4.54 16.21
CA LEU A 332 -8.92 -4.28 17.51
C LEU A 332 -9.04 -5.48 18.44
N ARG A 333 -10.26 -6.05 18.57
CA ARG A 333 -10.51 -7.22 19.42
C ARG A 333 -9.73 -8.45 18.95
N TYR A 334 -9.60 -8.64 17.64
CA TYR A 334 -8.81 -9.72 17.06
C TYR A 334 -7.32 -9.55 17.39
N ASN A 335 -6.77 -8.34 17.24
CA ASN A 335 -5.35 -8.05 17.45
C ASN A 335 -4.95 -7.96 18.94
N MET A 336 -5.89 -7.74 19.86
CA MET A 336 -5.62 -7.79 21.30
C MET A 336 -5.35 -9.21 21.83
N ARG A 337 -5.58 -10.25 21.03
CA ARG A 337 -5.35 -11.65 21.42
C ARG A 337 -4.00 -12.12 20.88
N GLU A 338 -3.06 -12.43 21.77
CA GLU A 338 -1.71 -12.89 21.39
C GLU A 338 -1.74 -14.19 20.57
N GLU A 339 -2.69 -15.09 20.84
CA GLU A 339 -2.89 -16.34 20.07
C GLU A 339 -3.13 -16.07 18.58
N ASN A 340 -3.88 -15.02 18.25
CA ASN A 340 -4.12 -14.62 16.88
C ASN A 340 -2.86 -14.02 16.25
N LEU A 341 -2.13 -13.18 17.00
CA LEU A 341 -0.88 -12.57 16.52
C LEU A 341 0.21 -13.62 16.27
N ALA A 342 0.26 -14.69 17.07
CA ALA A 342 1.22 -15.77 16.91
C ALA A 342 1.06 -16.50 15.57
N GLN A 343 -0.15 -16.52 14.99
CA GLN A 343 -0.40 -17.08 13.65
C GLN A 343 0.28 -16.26 12.54
N HIS A 344 0.55 -14.98 12.79
CA HIS A 344 1.17 -14.04 11.84
C HIS A 344 2.65 -13.79 12.13
N GLY A 345 3.23 -14.50 13.10
CA GLY A 345 4.62 -14.32 13.53
C GLY A 345 4.79 -13.29 14.65
N LEU A 346 5.58 -13.68 15.65
CA LEU A 346 5.96 -12.84 16.77
C LEU A 346 7.37 -12.26 16.54
N HIS A 347 7.54 -11.00 16.94
CA HIS A 347 8.75 -10.23 16.78
C HIS A 347 9.17 -9.58 18.10
N PRO A 348 10.49 -9.34 18.29
CA PRO A 348 10.97 -8.59 19.44
C PRO A 348 10.41 -7.16 19.45
N ARG A 349 10.02 -6.67 20.64
CA ARG A 349 9.41 -5.34 20.78
C ARG A 349 10.26 -4.17 20.27
N TRP A 350 11.57 -4.34 20.19
CA TRP A 350 12.51 -3.32 19.72
C TRP A 350 12.64 -3.26 18.19
N LEU A 351 12.10 -4.23 17.44
CA LEU A 351 12.32 -4.36 15.99
C LEU A 351 11.84 -3.11 15.22
N HIS A 352 10.71 -2.54 15.61
CA HIS A 352 10.18 -1.32 15.00
C HIS A 352 11.14 -0.14 15.12
N VAL A 353 11.71 0.07 16.31
CA VAL A 353 12.61 1.20 16.59
C VAL A 353 14.01 0.94 16.04
N GLY A 354 14.53 -0.28 16.19
CA GLY A 354 15.90 -0.63 15.86
C GLY A 354 16.15 -0.94 14.39
N VAL A 355 15.15 -1.42 13.66
CA VAL A 355 15.31 -1.91 12.27
C VAL A 355 14.28 -1.28 11.33
N ASN A 356 12.99 -1.41 11.63
CA ASN A 356 11.95 -1.03 10.68
C ASN A 356 11.91 0.49 10.44
N ALA A 357 12.04 1.31 11.51
CA ALA A 357 12.04 2.77 11.38
C ALA A 357 13.25 3.27 10.57
N PRO A 358 14.51 2.87 10.87
CA PRO A 358 15.65 3.17 10.00
C PRO A 358 15.48 2.74 8.54
N MET A 359 14.80 1.61 8.29
CA MET A 359 14.55 1.11 6.94
C MET A 359 13.51 1.94 6.19
N ILE A 360 12.35 2.24 6.80
CA ILE A 360 11.20 2.85 6.12
C ILE A 360 11.27 4.37 6.08
N VAL A 361 11.66 5.01 7.18
CA VAL A 361 11.72 6.49 7.24
C VAL A 361 12.85 7.04 6.34
N GLY A 362 13.83 6.20 5.99
CA GLY A 362 14.86 6.48 5.00
C GLY A 362 16.17 6.90 5.64
N SER A 363 17.20 6.07 5.54
CA SER A 363 18.53 6.23 6.14
C SER A 363 18.57 6.26 7.66
N ALA A 364 19.48 5.48 8.23
CA ALA A 364 20.04 5.76 9.55
C ALA A 364 20.36 7.26 9.71
N ALA A 365 20.64 7.98 8.61
CA ALA A 365 20.86 9.41 8.56
C ALA A 365 19.64 10.33 8.76
N LEU A 366 18.47 10.11 8.12
CA LEU A 366 17.27 10.87 8.44
C LEU A 366 16.73 10.43 9.80
N TRP A 367 16.90 9.17 10.17
CA TRP A 367 16.56 8.72 11.53
C TRP A 367 17.43 9.41 12.58
N LEU A 368 18.75 9.52 12.38
CA LEU A 368 19.65 10.31 13.23
C LEU A 368 19.31 11.82 13.17
N GLY A 369 18.92 12.34 11.99
CA GLY A 369 18.40 13.69 11.82
C GLY A 369 17.12 13.93 12.64
N CYS A 370 16.20 12.97 12.63
CA CYS A 370 14.99 12.95 13.44
C CYS A 370 15.33 12.87 14.92
N CYS A 371 16.26 11.99 15.34
CA CYS A 371 16.68 11.88 16.73
C CYS A 371 17.34 13.19 17.22
N THR A 372 18.20 13.81 16.42
CA THR A 372 18.83 15.09 16.77
C THR A 372 17.82 16.24 16.79
N ALA A 373 16.89 16.29 15.83
CA ALA A 373 15.79 17.24 15.83
C ALA A 373 14.85 17.05 17.04
N MET A 374 14.57 15.79 17.40
CA MET A 374 13.80 15.43 18.60
C MET A 374 14.46 15.95 19.87
N VAL A 375 15.78 15.71 20.04
CA VAL A 375 16.54 16.24 21.18
C VAL A 375 16.50 17.77 21.24
N LYS A 376 16.63 18.46 20.09
CA LYS A 376 16.51 19.93 20.03
C LYS A 376 15.11 20.44 20.41
N GLN A 377 14.06 19.75 19.94
CA GLN A 377 12.67 20.09 20.25
C GLN A 377 12.36 19.88 21.74
N LEU A 378 12.83 18.76 22.32
CA LEU A 378 12.73 18.49 23.76
C LEU A 378 13.55 19.47 24.60
N GLY A 379 14.74 19.88 24.14
CA GLY A 379 15.54 20.92 24.81
C GLY A 379 14.91 22.31 24.76
N SER A 380 13.97 22.55 23.83
CA SER A 380 13.24 23.83 23.71
C SER A 380 12.10 23.98 24.73
N PHE A 381 11.83 22.94 25.54
CA PHE A 381 10.80 22.93 26.59
C PHE A 381 11.21 23.69 27.88
N GLY A 382 12.45 24.20 27.96
CA GLY A 382 12.91 24.94 29.13
C GLY A 382 12.07 26.21 29.37
N PRO A 383 11.61 26.48 30.61
CA PRO A 383 10.78 27.67 30.93
C PRO A 383 11.44 28.99 30.52
N ALA A 384 12.78 29.04 30.50
CA ALA A 384 13.58 30.18 30.09
C ALA A 384 13.45 30.55 28.60
N ARG A 385 13.25 29.56 27.69
CA ARG A 385 13.07 29.84 26.25
C ARG A 385 11.65 30.30 25.96
N ARG A 386 10.65 29.72 26.64
CA ARG A 386 9.23 30.13 26.52
C ARG A 386 9.00 31.59 26.92
N GLN A 387 9.75 32.09 27.90
CA GLN A 387 9.73 33.50 28.32
C GLN A 387 10.44 34.44 27.34
N ARG A 388 11.37 33.94 26.51
CA ARG A 388 12.10 34.73 25.49
C ARG A 388 11.51 34.60 24.08
N ALA A 389 10.63 33.63 23.86
CA ALA A 389 9.97 33.43 22.58
C ALA A 389 9.09 34.64 22.27
N THR A 390 9.35 35.27 21.13
CA THR A 390 8.56 36.43 20.68
C THR A 390 7.09 36.03 20.48
N GLU A 391 6.15 36.96 20.64
CA GLU A 391 4.71 36.73 20.38
C GLU A 391 4.47 36.10 18.99
N GLN A 392 5.35 36.43 18.04
CA GLN A 392 5.31 35.95 16.67
C GLN A 392 5.79 34.50 16.50
N GLU A 393 6.71 34.03 17.34
CA GLU A 393 7.15 32.63 17.39
C GLU A 393 6.04 31.75 17.99
N GLN A 394 5.29 32.29 18.95
CA GLN A 394 4.16 31.62 19.59
C GLN A 394 2.93 31.48 18.68
N ALA A 395 2.77 32.36 17.69
CA ALA A 395 1.68 32.31 16.70
C ALA A 395 1.94 31.36 15.52
N SER A 396 3.16 30.80 15.40
CA SER A 396 3.52 29.90 14.31
C SER A 396 2.92 28.50 14.51
N PHE A 397 2.51 27.85 13.42
CA PHE A 397 1.97 26.50 13.48
C PHE A 397 3.08 25.52 13.93
N PRO A 398 2.90 24.74 15.01
CA PRO A 398 3.95 23.93 15.62
C PRO A 398 4.19 22.61 14.86
N LEU A 399 4.40 22.70 13.55
CA LEU A 399 4.50 21.54 12.64
C LEU A 399 5.54 20.52 13.09
N GLY A 400 6.75 20.98 13.46
CA GLY A 400 7.82 20.09 13.91
C GLY A 400 7.49 19.35 15.21
N MET A 401 6.79 20.00 16.15
CA MET A 401 6.36 19.35 17.40
C MET A 401 5.25 18.33 17.13
N LEU A 402 4.29 18.66 16.27
CA LEU A 402 3.23 17.72 15.90
C LEU A 402 3.80 16.48 15.20
N SER A 403 4.72 16.68 14.25
CA SER A 403 5.43 15.56 13.60
C SER A 403 6.19 14.69 14.61
N LEU A 404 6.87 15.32 15.58
CA LEU A 404 7.57 14.60 16.65
C LEU A 404 6.60 13.78 17.51
N CYS A 405 5.52 14.38 17.98
CA CYS A 405 4.51 13.69 18.80
C CYS A 405 3.88 12.51 18.03
N THR A 406 3.60 12.68 16.73
CA THR A 406 3.12 11.59 15.87
C THR A 406 4.12 10.44 15.81
N ILE A 407 5.40 10.72 15.52
CA ILE A 407 6.43 9.67 15.46
C ILE A 407 6.58 8.96 16.81
N ALA A 408 6.70 9.71 17.90
CA ALA A 408 6.95 9.16 19.23
C ALA A 408 5.77 8.31 19.73
N LEU A 409 4.54 8.81 19.61
CA LEU A 409 3.35 8.08 20.04
C LEU A 409 3.16 6.79 19.23
N CYS A 410 3.31 6.87 17.91
CA CYS A 410 3.12 5.71 17.04
C CYS A 410 4.17 4.65 17.26
N LEU A 411 5.45 5.03 17.39
CA LEU A 411 6.50 4.07 17.70
C LEU A 411 6.28 3.45 19.07
N ALA A 412 5.85 4.20 20.09
CA ALA A 412 5.59 3.63 21.41
C ALA A 412 4.45 2.59 21.38
N ILE A 413 3.33 2.92 20.72
CA ILE A 413 2.16 2.03 20.67
C ILE A 413 2.38 0.83 19.76
N LEU A 414 2.89 1.02 18.53
CA LEU A 414 3.13 -0.08 17.60
C LEU A 414 4.25 -1.00 18.09
N SER A 415 5.28 -0.47 18.74
CA SER A 415 6.35 -1.30 19.33
C SER A 415 5.91 -2.09 20.55
N SER A 416 4.78 -1.74 21.18
CA SER A 416 4.22 -2.52 22.29
C SER A 416 3.64 -3.86 21.83
N GLN A 417 3.19 -3.92 20.56
CA GLN A 417 2.60 -5.12 19.99
C GLN A 417 3.70 -6.09 19.55
N PRO A 418 3.52 -7.40 19.77
CA PRO A 418 4.50 -8.42 19.40
C PRO A 418 4.50 -8.74 17.91
N HIS A 419 3.67 -8.11 17.08
CA HIS A 419 3.68 -8.27 15.63
C HIS A 419 4.17 -6.97 14.97
N GLN A 420 5.34 -7.02 14.31
CA GLN A 420 6.10 -5.82 13.93
C GLN A 420 6.60 -5.85 12.49
N GLU A 421 5.71 -5.46 11.57
CA GLU A 421 6.06 -5.35 10.16
C GLU A 421 6.45 -3.93 9.74
N PRO A 422 7.45 -3.79 8.86
CA PRO A 422 7.97 -2.47 8.49
C PRO A 422 6.93 -1.55 7.84
N ARG A 423 6.03 -2.10 7.03
CA ARG A 423 4.98 -1.32 6.34
C ARG A 423 4.08 -0.53 7.29
N PHE A 424 3.92 -0.95 8.55
CA PHE A 424 3.11 -0.23 9.54
C PHE A 424 3.68 1.16 9.87
N LEU A 425 4.94 1.43 9.52
CA LEU A 425 5.58 2.72 9.75
C LEU A 425 5.54 3.66 8.53
N LEU A 426 4.93 3.25 7.40
CA LEU A 426 4.82 4.10 6.21
C LEU A 426 4.17 5.48 6.48
N PRO A 427 3.12 5.60 7.33
CA PRO A 427 2.57 6.91 7.67
C PRO A 427 3.55 7.87 8.37
N LEU A 428 4.67 7.36 8.90
CA LEU A 428 5.68 8.18 9.58
C LEU A 428 6.73 8.79 8.65
N VAL A 429 6.79 8.38 7.38
CA VAL A 429 7.79 8.89 6.41
C VAL A 429 7.67 10.41 6.23
N ALA A 430 6.46 10.92 5.96
CA ALA A 430 6.24 12.35 5.78
C ALA A 430 6.49 13.17 7.06
N PRO A 431 5.93 12.82 8.24
CA PRO A 431 6.26 13.47 9.51
C PRO A 431 7.77 13.51 9.80
N ALA A 432 8.50 12.44 9.51
CA ALA A 432 9.94 12.41 9.74
C ALA A 432 10.70 13.37 8.83
N ILE A 433 10.35 13.42 7.54
CA ILE A 433 10.95 14.39 6.59
C ILE A 433 10.68 15.82 7.05
N LEU A 434 9.45 16.13 7.48
CA LEU A 434 9.10 17.44 8.03
C LEU A 434 9.97 17.79 9.26
N LEU A 435 10.16 16.84 10.18
CA LEU A 435 10.99 17.03 11.36
C LEU A 435 12.45 17.33 11.01
N VAL A 436 13.04 16.60 10.04
CA VAL A 436 14.41 16.82 9.58
C VAL A 436 14.57 18.18 8.91
N VAL A 437 13.67 18.53 8.00
CA VAL A 437 13.73 19.80 7.24
C VAL A 437 13.60 21.00 8.18
N LEU A 438 12.67 20.95 9.14
CA LEU A 438 12.48 22.02 10.12
C LEU A 438 13.60 22.11 11.16
N GLY A 439 14.23 20.98 11.52
CA GLY A 439 15.32 20.93 12.50
C GLY A 439 16.68 21.38 11.98
N SER A 440 16.86 21.39 10.65
CA SER A 440 18.15 21.66 9.99
C SER A 440 18.57 23.13 9.98
N ASP A 441 17.61 24.07 10.07
CA ASP A 441 17.88 25.52 9.96
C ASP A 441 18.36 26.18 11.26
N SER A 442 18.15 25.53 12.41
CA SER A 442 18.40 26.09 13.75
C SER A 442 19.88 26.27 14.13
N GLY A 443 20.82 26.13 13.20
CA GLY A 443 22.26 26.15 13.52
C GLY A 443 23.17 26.89 12.53
N ASP A 444 22.61 27.48 11.47
CA ASP A 444 23.40 28.20 10.45
C ASP A 444 23.26 29.74 10.54
N GLU A 445 22.42 30.29 11.44
CA GLU A 445 22.17 31.75 11.58
C GLU A 445 23.02 32.47 12.66
N ASP A 446 23.71 31.76 13.56
CA ASP A 446 24.43 32.39 14.69
C ASP A 446 25.83 32.95 14.33
N ASP A 447 26.34 32.72 13.11
CA ASP A 447 27.73 33.10 12.76
C ASP A 447 27.88 34.42 11.96
N SER A 448 26.79 35.12 11.61
CA SER A 448 26.88 36.28 10.71
C SER A 448 26.47 37.65 11.27
N ASN A 449 25.96 37.75 12.50
CA ASN A 449 25.45 39.03 13.05
C ASN A 449 26.10 39.43 14.39
N GLY A 450 27.43 39.41 14.47
CA GLY A 450 28.16 40.19 15.47
C GLY A 450 28.30 41.65 15.01
N PRO A 451 28.04 42.67 15.86
CA PRO A 451 28.20 44.05 15.46
C PRO A 451 29.68 44.31 15.14
N SER A 452 29.92 44.89 13.96
CA SER A 452 31.21 45.38 13.51
C SER A 452 31.72 46.45 14.47
N SER A 453 32.48 46.05 15.47
CA SER A 453 33.43 46.95 16.14
C SER A 453 34.77 46.82 15.42
N SER A 454 35.20 47.95 14.88
CA SER A 454 36.50 48.14 14.24
C SER A 454 37.64 47.99 15.25
N THR A 455 38.83 47.70 14.72
CA THR A 455 40.16 47.72 15.35
C THR A 455 40.55 46.53 16.24
N ALA A 456 41.18 45.51 15.64
CA ALA A 456 42.45 44.93 16.11
C ALA A 456 43.01 43.96 15.05
N GLU A 457 44.34 43.89 15.01
CA GLU A 457 45.17 43.33 13.96
C GLU A 457 45.01 41.82 13.71
N GLY A 458 45.31 41.42 12.49
CA GLY A 458 45.04 40.12 11.93
C GLY A 458 45.88 38.99 12.51
N LYS A 459 45.20 37.92 12.92
CA LYS A 459 45.69 36.54 12.82
C LYS A 459 44.75 35.79 11.88
N PRO A 460 45.26 34.99 10.92
CA PRO A 460 44.40 34.21 10.04
C PRO A 460 43.76 33.11 10.89
N GLN A 461 42.54 33.34 11.37
CA GLN A 461 41.72 32.27 11.92
C GLN A 461 41.44 31.29 10.77
N ARG A 462 42.18 30.18 10.75
CA ARG A 462 41.82 28.97 10.01
C ARG A 462 40.36 28.67 10.38
N LYS A 463 39.43 28.93 9.47
CA LYS A 463 38.04 28.45 9.56
C LYS A 463 38.11 26.94 9.70
N LEU A 464 38.08 26.45 10.93
CA LEU A 464 37.98 25.04 11.24
C LEU A 464 36.62 24.63 10.66
N ARG A 465 36.62 24.00 9.50
CA ARG A 465 35.41 23.47 8.86
C ARG A 465 34.71 22.62 9.91
N SER A 466 33.61 23.12 10.45
CA SER A 466 32.81 22.42 11.46
C SER A 466 32.57 20.99 10.99
N SER A 467 32.81 19.98 11.84
CA SER A 467 32.54 18.55 11.54
C SER A 467 31.14 18.31 10.94
N ARG A 468 30.19 19.22 11.18
CA ARG A 468 28.84 19.21 10.61
C ARG A 468 28.81 19.37 9.08
N SER A 469 29.81 20.00 8.46
CA SER A 469 29.85 20.23 7.00
C SER A 469 30.21 18.97 6.20
N LEU A 470 30.87 17.99 6.82
CA LEU A 470 31.21 16.71 6.19
C LEU A 470 30.13 15.64 6.42
N LEU A 471 29.32 15.77 7.48
CA LEU A 471 28.28 14.82 7.81
C LEU A 471 27.12 14.84 6.80
N ARG A 472 26.61 16.03 6.43
CA ARG A 472 25.48 16.18 5.49
C ARG A 472 25.65 15.41 4.16
N PRO A 473 26.78 15.51 3.42
CA PRO A 473 26.94 14.75 2.18
C PRO A 473 26.99 13.23 2.41
N ILE A 474 27.65 12.76 3.48
CA ILE A 474 27.69 11.33 3.83
C ILE A 474 26.29 10.80 4.10
N LEU A 475 25.51 11.52 4.91
CA LEU A 475 24.12 11.21 5.24
C LEU A 475 23.25 11.10 3.98
N MET A 476 23.42 12.02 3.02
CA MET A 476 22.70 11.98 1.75
C MET A 476 23.15 10.81 0.86
N THR A 477 24.45 10.50 0.81
CA THR A 477 24.95 9.32 0.09
C THR A 477 24.36 8.03 0.66
N LEU A 478 24.32 7.88 1.98
CA LEU A 478 23.70 6.73 2.64
C LEU A 478 22.20 6.61 2.34
N HIS A 479 21.49 7.74 2.30
CA HIS A 479 20.08 7.78 1.88
C HIS A 479 19.87 7.27 0.46
N LEU A 480 20.67 7.74 -0.49
CA LEU A 480 20.56 7.29 -1.88
C LEU A 480 20.97 5.83 -2.06
N LEU A 481 22.00 5.36 -1.35
CA LEU A 481 22.41 3.94 -1.38
C LEU A 481 21.33 3.02 -0.81
N GLN A 482 20.73 3.40 0.33
CA GLN A 482 19.60 2.65 0.89
C GLN A 482 18.40 2.65 -0.05
N ALA A 483 18.06 3.81 -0.65
CA ALA A 483 16.96 3.89 -1.59
C ALA A 483 17.19 2.99 -2.80
N ALA A 484 18.40 2.99 -3.37
CA ALA A 484 18.77 2.09 -4.46
C ALA A 484 18.66 0.61 -4.06
N GLY A 485 19.17 0.25 -2.88
CA GLY A 485 19.05 -1.12 -2.34
C GLY A 485 17.59 -1.56 -2.16
N MET A 486 16.74 -0.68 -1.60
CA MET A 486 15.31 -0.96 -1.45
C MET A 486 14.60 -1.11 -2.79
N VAL A 487 14.91 -0.28 -3.78
CA VAL A 487 14.31 -0.41 -5.13
C VAL A 487 14.70 -1.73 -5.78
N ILE A 488 16.00 -2.08 -5.77
CA ILE A 488 16.48 -3.34 -6.36
C ILE A 488 15.81 -4.53 -5.67
N PHE A 489 15.78 -4.53 -4.34
CA PHE A 489 15.22 -5.64 -3.58
C PHE A 489 13.69 -5.68 -3.66
N PHE A 490 12.98 -4.65 -3.20
CA PHE A 490 11.52 -4.69 -3.02
C PHE A 490 10.72 -4.37 -4.29
N SER A 491 11.24 -3.54 -5.21
CA SER A 491 10.49 -3.18 -6.42
C SER A 491 10.72 -4.14 -7.58
N LEU A 492 11.85 -4.86 -7.60
CA LEU A 492 12.25 -5.69 -8.74
C LEU A 492 12.46 -7.16 -8.36
N ALA A 493 13.29 -7.46 -7.35
CA ALA A 493 13.74 -8.83 -7.10
C ALA A 493 12.80 -9.66 -6.22
N HIS A 494 12.35 -9.11 -5.09
CA HIS A 494 11.63 -9.85 -4.06
C HIS A 494 10.29 -10.34 -4.61
N GLN A 495 10.16 -11.67 -4.72
CA GLN A 495 9.01 -12.37 -5.30
C GLN A 495 8.59 -11.81 -6.69
N GLY A 496 9.54 -11.19 -7.43
CA GLY A 496 9.26 -10.38 -8.62
C GLY A 496 8.73 -11.15 -9.84
N GLY A 497 8.86 -12.47 -9.83
CA GLY A 497 8.32 -13.35 -10.88
C GLY A 497 6.83 -13.65 -10.77
N VAL A 498 6.18 -13.46 -9.60
CA VAL A 498 4.81 -13.95 -9.36
C VAL A 498 3.77 -13.23 -10.21
N ALA A 499 3.77 -11.89 -10.17
CA ALA A 499 2.80 -11.11 -10.95
C ALA A 499 2.98 -11.32 -12.47
N PRO A 500 4.20 -11.24 -13.06
CA PRO A 500 4.41 -11.54 -14.48
C PRO A 500 3.96 -12.95 -14.88
N ALA A 501 4.22 -13.96 -14.03
CA ALA A 501 3.80 -15.33 -14.31
C ALA A 501 2.27 -15.44 -14.39
N LEU A 502 1.54 -14.85 -13.43
CA LEU A 502 0.08 -14.86 -13.45
C LEU A 502 -0.50 -14.09 -14.63
N LEU A 503 0.07 -12.94 -14.96
CA LEU A 503 -0.39 -12.14 -16.10
C LEU A 503 -0.24 -12.93 -17.41
N ARG A 504 0.90 -13.59 -17.60
CA ARG A 504 1.16 -14.42 -18.78
C ARG A 504 0.25 -15.66 -18.84
N VAL A 505 0.06 -16.35 -17.72
CA VAL A 505 -0.86 -17.50 -17.63
C VAL A 505 -2.30 -17.06 -17.93
N GLY A 506 -2.71 -15.90 -17.41
CA GLY A 506 -4.02 -15.30 -17.70
C GLY A 506 -4.24 -15.09 -19.18
N GLU A 507 -3.28 -14.48 -19.89
CA GLU A 507 -3.34 -14.30 -21.35
C GLU A 507 -3.51 -15.63 -22.10
N GLU A 508 -2.77 -16.67 -21.73
CA GLU A 508 -2.84 -17.98 -22.41
C GLU A 508 -4.16 -18.69 -22.15
N VAL A 509 -4.66 -18.64 -20.92
CA VAL A 509 -6.02 -19.14 -20.59
C VAL A 509 -7.07 -18.36 -21.38
N HIS A 510 -6.84 -17.07 -21.59
CA HIS A 510 -7.76 -16.21 -22.34
C HIS A 510 -7.80 -16.58 -23.82
N LEU A 511 -6.64 -16.80 -24.44
CA LEU A 511 -6.52 -17.28 -25.82
C LEU A 511 -7.15 -18.67 -25.99
N LEU A 512 -6.93 -19.57 -25.03
CA LEU A 512 -7.55 -20.90 -25.04
C LEU A 512 -9.09 -20.81 -25.03
N GLN A 513 -9.64 -19.94 -24.17
CA GLN A 513 -11.08 -19.69 -24.12
C GLN A 513 -11.62 -19.19 -25.47
N ASP A 514 -10.92 -18.27 -26.11
CA ASP A 514 -11.34 -17.69 -27.39
C ASP A 514 -11.29 -18.72 -28.51
N HIS A 515 -10.25 -19.57 -28.55
CA HIS A 515 -10.14 -20.69 -29.48
C HIS A 515 -11.28 -21.70 -29.31
N LEU A 516 -11.62 -22.06 -28.08
CA LEU A 516 -12.72 -23.01 -27.83
C LEU A 516 -14.08 -22.45 -28.27
N VAL A 517 -14.33 -21.15 -28.04
CA VAL A 517 -15.55 -20.48 -28.52
C VAL A 517 -15.59 -20.46 -30.05
N GLN A 518 -14.47 -20.16 -30.71
CA GLN A 518 -14.37 -20.18 -32.17
C GLN A 518 -14.58 -21.59 -32.75
N ALA A 519 -13.96 -22.61 -32.16
CA ALA A 519 -14.10 -24.01 -32.60
C ALA A 519 -15.56 -24.48 -32.52
N THR A 520 -16.26 -24.10 -31.44
CA THR A 520 -17.68 -24.40 -31.23
C THR A 520 -18.56 -23.70 -32.28
N ASN A 521 -18.24 -22.46 -32.64
CA ASN A 521 -18.95 -21.71 -33.68
C ASN A 521 -18.65 -22.23 -35.09
N ALA A 522 -17.42 -22.71 -35.34
CA ALA A 522 -16.99 -23.20 -36.65
C ALA A 522 -17.60 -24.57 -37.01
N THR A 523 -17.98 -25.40 -36.04
CA THR A 523 -18.74 -26.64 -36.29
C THR A 523 -20.13 -26.42 -36.92
N ALA A 524 -20.57 -25.17 -37.14
CA ALA A 524 -21.77 -24.80 -37.88
C ALA A 524 -21.52 -24.35 -39.36
N GLY A 525 -20.29 -24.38 -39.88
CA GLY A 525 -19.94 -23.99 -41.26
C GLY A 525 -18.68 -24.71 -41.79
N PRO A 526 -18.27 -24.51 -43.06
CA PRO A 526 -17.15 -25.27 -43.62
C PRO A 526 -15.82 -24.84 -42.94
N THR A 527 -15.05 -25.85 -42.55
CA THR A 527 -13.80 -25.80 -41.78
C THR A 527 -12.79 -24.78 -42.30
N VAL A 528 -12.51 -23.76 -41.49
CA VAL A 528 -11.33 -22.90 -41.62
C VAL A 528 -10.23 -23.53 -40.75
N SER A 529 -9.09 -23.86 -41.37
CA SER A 529 -7.90 -24.32 -40.66
C SER A 529 -7.29 -23.16 -39.86
N SER A 530 -7.51 -23.10 -38.56
CA SER A 530 -6.81 -22.18 -37.65
C SER A 530 -5.51 -22.81 -37.15
N SER A 531 -4.37 -22.32 -37.62
CA SER A 531 -3.04 -22.77 -37.21
C SER A 531 -2.57 -22.10 -35.90
N SER A 532 -3.40 -22.06 -34.86
CA SER A 532 -3.11 -21.32 -33.62
C SER A 532 -3.28 -22.15 -32.35
N SER A 533 -2.83 -23.41 -32.31
CA SER A 533 -2.65 -24.10 -31.03
C SER A 533 -1.68 -23.30 -30.16
N SER A 534 -2.10 -22.89 -28.96
CA SER A 534 -1.17 -22.25 -28.01
C SER A 534 -0.05 -23.22 -27.62
N ASP A 535 1.19 -22.74 -27.51
CA ASP A 535 2.31 -23.57 -27.04
C ASP A 535 2.07 -24.13 -25.63
N TRP A 536 1.29 -23.40 -24.82
CA TRP A 536 0.92 -23.75 -23.45
C TRP A 536 -0.10 -24.91 -23.42
N PHE A 537 -1.02 -24.96 -24.38
CA PHE A 537 -2.10 -25.95 -24.49
C PHE A 537 -2.24 -26.49 -25.94
N PRO A 538 -1.31 -27.33 -26.42
CA PRO A 538 -1.31 -27.81 -27.81
C PRO A 538 -2.36 -28.89 -28.09
N ASP A 539 -2.70 -29.72 -27.09
CA ASP A 539 -3.65 -30.83 -27.21
C ASP A 539 -5.14 -30.39 -27.14
N SER A 540 -5.41 -29.09 -27.28
CA SER A 540 -6.77 -28.54 -27.23
C SER A 540 -7.43 -28.38 -28.61
N GLU A 541 -6.70 -28.63 -29.70
CA GLU A 541 -7.27 -28.56 -31.05
C GLU A 541 -8.41 -29.57 -31.23
N GLY A 542 -9.58 -29.10 -31.68
CA GLY A 542 -10.75 -29.93 -31.94
C GLY A 542 -11.55 -30.36 -30.70
N LYS A 543 -11.16 -29.95 -29.49
CA LYS A 543 -11.98 -30.15 -28.29
C LYS A 543 -13.18 -29.20 -28.31
N THR A 544 -14.38 -29.75 -28.14
CA THR A 544 -15.65 -29.00 -28.08
C THR A 544 -16.28 -28.97 -26.67
N GLY A 545 -15.62 -29.60 -25.69
CA GLY A 545 -16.07 -29.69 -24.30
C GLY A 545 -15.38 -28.70 -23.36
N PRO A 546 -15.80 -28.64 -22.08
CA PRO A 546 -15.15 -27.81 -21.07
C PRO A 546 -13.71 -28.29 -20.85
N VAL A 547 -12.78 -27.33 -20.75
CA VAL A 547 -11.37 -27.60 -20.49
C VAL A 547 -11.04 -27.15 -19.08
N GLN A 548 -10.40 -28.00 -18.28
CA GLN A 548 -9.94 -27.63 -16.93
C GLN A 548 -8.45 -27.30 -16.95
N VAL A 549 -8.06 -26.20 -16.31
CA VAL A 549 -6.67 -25.77 -16.12
C VAL A 549 -6.43 -25.61 -14.61
N ASP A 550 -5.57 -26.45 -14.07
CA ASP A 550 -5.21 -26.42 -12.65
C ASP A 550 -3.80 -25.82 -12.51
N ILE A 551 -3.69 -24.73 -11.74
CA ILE A 551 -2.44 -23.99 -11.55
C ILE A 551 -1.97 -24.20 -10.12
N HIS A 552 -0.82 -24.84 -9.96
CA HIS A 552 -0.23 -25.21 -8.69
C HIS A 552 0.96 -24.30 -8.38
N PHE A 553 0.80 -23.43 -7.39
CA PHE A 553 1.90 -22.63 -6.83
C PHE A 553 2.58 -23.40 -5.71
N TRP A 554 3.92 -23.43 -5.75
CA TRP A 554 4.70 -24.12 -4.74
C TRP A 554 5.91 -23.28 -4.32
N ARG A 555 6.10 -23.14 -2.99
CA ARG A 555 7.20 -22.37 -2.37
C ARG A 555 7.36 -20.96 -2.96
N ALA A 556 6.24 -20.33 -3.28
CA ALA A 556 6.14 -18.94 -3.70
C ALA A 556 5.01 -18.27 -2.90
N PHE A 557 4.96 -16.94 -2.92
CA PHE A 557 3.84 -16.24 -2.26
C PHE A 557 2.50 -16.61 -2.88
N MET A 558 1.45 -16.57 -2.06
CA MET A 558 0.08 -16.83 -2.47
C MET A 558 -0.27 -15.95 -3.70
N PRO A 559 -0.75 -16.55 -4.80
CA PRO A 559 -0.95 -15.85 -6.07
C PRO A 559 -2.20 -14.96 -6.05
N PRO A 560 -2.11 -13.67 -6.43
CA PRO A 560 -3.28 -12.80 -6.58
C PRO A 560 -4.14 -13.20 -7.79
N ARG A 561 -5.21 -13.96 -7.56
CA ARG A 561 -6.01 -14.60 -8.61
C ARG A 561 -6.78 -13.61 -9.46
N HIS A 562 -7.13 -12.44 -8.94
CA HIS A 562 -7.78 -11.40 -9.73
C HIS A 562 -6.94 -10.94 -10.94
N LEU A 563 -5.61 -11.14 -10.92
CA LEU A 563 -4.74 -10.84 -12.06
C LEU A 563 -4.88 -11.82 -13.23
N LEU A 564 -5.44 -13.01 -13.01
CA LEU A 564 -5.87 -13.89 -14.12
C LEU A 564 -7.06 -13.30 -14.88
N ALA A 565 -7.75 -12.33 -14.27
CA ALA A 565 -8.89 -11.61 -14.83
C ALA A 565 -9.99 -12.54 -15.39
N LEU A 566 -10.28 -13.61 -14.66
CA LEU A 566 -11.29 -14.60 -15.02
C LEU A 566 -12.64 -14.24 -14.38
N PRO A 567 -13.74 -14.22 -15.17
CA PRO A 567 -15.06 -13.97 -14.62
C PRO A 567 -15.51 -15.12 -13.70
N LEU A 568 -16.42 -14.81 -12.78
CA LEU A 568 -17.05 -15.83 -11.93
C LEU A 568 -17.77 -16.88 -12.79
N PRO A 569 -17.74 -18.17 -12.40
CA PRO A 569 -18.53 -19.21 -13.08
C PRO A 569 -20.03 -18.86 -13.03
N ALA A 570 -20.76 -19.06 -14.13
CA ALA A 570 -22.20 -18.81 -14.15
C ALA A 570 -22.93 -19.82 -13.23
N GLU A 571 -23.71 -19.32 -12.27
CA GLU A 571 -24.56 -20.17 -11.40
C GLU A 571 -25.72 -20.74 -12.23
N GLY A 572 -25.80 -22.08 -12.35
CA GLY A 572 -26.96 -22.77 -12.90
C GLY A 572 -27.01 -22.97 -14.42
N SER A 573 -25.94 -22.64 -15.17
CA SER A 573 -25.82 -23.13 -16.55
C SER A 573 -25.49 -24.62 -16.52
N ASN A 574 -26.51 -25.47 -16.57
CA ASN A 574 -26.35 -26.86 -16.97
C ASN A 574 -25.68 -26.88 -18.35
N GLY A 575 -24.41 -27.28 -18.40
CA GLY A 575 -23.86 -28.10 -19.47
C GLY A 575 -23.49 -27.51 -20.83
N ASP A 576 -23.95 -26.32 -21.26
CA ASP A 576 -23.87 -25.97 -22.70
C ASP A 576 -22.95 -24.80 -23.09
N HIS A 577 -22.28 -24.12 -22.16
CA HIS A 577 -21.28 -23.10 -22.51
C HIS A 577 -19.87 -23.68 -22.44
N VAL A 578 -19.19 -23.69 -23.59
CA VAL A 578 -17.78 -24.09 -23.68
C VAL A 578 -16.92 -23.08 -22.92
N GLN A 579 -16.46 -23.48 -21.73
CA GLN A 579 -15.71 -22.62 -20.82
C GLN A 579 -14.44 -23.32 -20.31
N VAL A 580 -13.36 -22.54 -20.23
CA VAL A 580 -12.14 -22.92 -19.51
C VAL A 580 -12.37 -22.70 -18.02
N ARG A 581 -12.37 -23.79 -17.25
CA ARG A 581 -12.40 -23.73 -15.79
C ARG A 581 -10.97 -23.67 -15.28
N VAL A 582 -10.67 -22.64 -14.48
CA VAL A 582 -9.36 -22.50 -13.85
C VAL A 582 -9.48 -22.72 -12.36
N SER A 583 -8.60 -23.54 -11.82
CA SER A 583 -8.39 -23.67 -10.40
C SER A 583 -6.97 -23.19 -10.06
N VAL A 584 -6.81 -22.59 -8.89
CA VAL A 584 -5.51 -22.16 -8.39
C VAL A 584 -5.30 -22.78 -7.02
N HIS A 585 -4.27 -23.60 -6.92
CA HIS A 585 -3.86 -24.32 -5.72
C HIS A 585 -2.58 -23.69 -5.19
N ASP A 586 -2.58 -23.40 -3.90
CA ASP A 586 -1.40 -22.92 -3.18
C ASP A 586 -0.95 -24.03 -2.23
N HIS A 587 0.22 -24.61 -2.51
CA HIS A 587 0.72 -25.77 -1.79
C HIS A 587 1.63 -25.34 -0.63
N SER A 588 1.33 -25.85 0.56
CA SER A 588 2.13 -25.56 1.75
C SER A 588 3.59 -26.02 1.57
N SER A 589 4.53 -25.27 2.14
CA SER A 589 5.97 -25.57 2.06
C SER A 589 6.39 -26.89 2.72
N GLN A 590 5.49 -27.55 3.48
CA GLN A 590 5.76 -28.76 4.25
C GLN A 590 5.45 -30.07 3.50
N ALA A 591 4.77 -30.04 2.35
CA ALA A 591 4.48 -31.25 1.58
C ALA A 591 5.75 -31.83 0.93
N ASP A 592 5.85 -33.17 0.84
CA ASP A 592 6.92 -33.83 0.08
C ASP A 592 6.75 -33.51 -1.41
N PRO A 593 7.69 -32.80 -2.04
CA PRO A 593 7.54 -32.37 -3.42
C PRO A 593 7.45 -33.51 -4.41
N LEU A 594 8.11 -34.64 -4.16
CA LEU A 594 8.06 -35.76 -5.09
C LEU A 594 6.68 -36.43 -5.05
N LEU A 595 6.10 -36.56 -3.85
CA LEU A 595 4.76 -37.11 -3.68
C LEU A 595 3.70 -36.22 -4.31
N GLU A 596 3.82 -34.90 -4.14
CA GLU A 596 2.87 -33.94 -4.71
C GLU A 596 2.98 -33.91 -6.24
N ILE A 597 4.18 -33.91 -6.81
CA ILE A 597 4.37 -33.95 -8.26
C ILE A 597 3.89 -35.29 -8.85
N GLN A 598 4.10 -36.40 -8.14
CA GLN A 598 3.55 -37.72 -8.54
C GLN A 598 2.04 -37.70 -8.54
N ARG A 599 1.41 -37.14 -7.50
CA ARG A 599 -0.04 -36.95 -7.45
C ARG A 599 -0.54 -36.10 -8.61
N LEU A 600 0.12 -34.97 -8.89
CA LEU A 600 -0.22 -34.12 -10.03
C LEU A 600 -0.07 -34.84 -11.37
N HIS A 601 0.91 -35.75 -11.48
CA HIS A 601 1.08 -36.57 -12.67
C HIS A 601 -0.04 -37.62 -12.83
N GLU A 602 -0.42 -38.30 -11.74
CA GLU A 602 -1.56 -39.24 -11.72
C GLU A 602 -2.87 -38.52 -12.08
N GLU A 603 -3.06 -37.31 -11.57
CA GLU A 603 -4.19 -36.43 -11.92
C GLU A 603 -4.10 -35.91 -13.37
N ALA A 604 -2.90 -35.61 -13.90
CA ALA A 604 -2.72 -35.22 -15.31
C ALA A 604 -2.99 -36.36 -16.30
N ALA A 605 -2.77 -37.62 -15.88
CA ALA A 605 -2.99 -38.80 -16.70
C ALA A 605 -4.47 -39.07 -16.99
N SER A 606 -5.41 -38.47 -16.25
CA SER A 606 -6.86 -38.65 -16.47
C SER A 606 -7.44 -37.81 -17.64
N ALA A 607 -6.60 -37.36 -18.59
CA ALA A 607 -6.91 -36.79 -19.91
C ALA A 607 -7.77 -35.50 -20.01
N GLU A 608 -8.42 -35.06 -18.94
CA GLU A 608 -9.36 -33.93 -18.96
C GLU A 608 -8.81 -32.60 -18.41
N HIS A 609 -7.63 -32.60 -17.77
CA HIS A 609 -7.09 -31.44 -17.03
C HIS A 609 -5.69 -31.05 -17.53
N HIS A 610 -5.47 -29.75 -17.80
CA HIS A 610 -4.15 -29.17 -18.02
C HIS A 610 -3.55 -28.75 -16.69
N GLN A 611 -2.40 -29.32 -16.35
CA GLN A 611 -1.73 -29.14 -15.07
C GLN A 611 -0.51 -28.23 -15.23
N LEU A 612 -0.52 -27.06 -14.58
CA LEU A 612 0.59 -26.11 -14.57
C LEU A 612 1.23 -26.06 -13.17
N LEU A 613 2.56 -26.20 -13.10
CA LEU A 613 3.33 -26.06 -11.88
C LEU A 613 4.16 -24.77 -11.94
N VAL A 614 3.97 -23.90 -10.95
CA VAL A 614 4.70 -22.63 -10.81
C VAL A 614 5.57 -22.70 -9.55
N ALA A 615 6.89 -22.71 -9.73
CA ALA A 615 7.83 -22.86 -8.63
C ALA A 615 9.16 -22.13 -8.89
N PRO A 616 9.88 -21.69 -7.83
CA PRO A 616 11.22 -21.14 -7.99
C PRO A 616 12.21 -22.18 -8.53
N ALA A 617 13.19 -21.73 -9.32
CA ALA A 617 14.23 -22.59 -9.89
C ALA A 617 14.99 -23.39 -8.81
N TRP A 618 15.30 -22.78 -7.67
CA TRP A 618 15.99 -23.44 -6.56
C TRP A 618 15.20 -24.60 -5.96
N ALA A 619 13.87 -24.56 -6.02
CA ALA A 619 13.01 -25.61 -5.52
C ALA A 619 12.83 -26.73 -6.56
N LEU A 620 12.78 -26.38 -7.84
CA LEU A 620 12.43 -27.30 -8.91
C LEU A 620 13.65 -27.98 -9.57
N ASP A 621 14.71 -27.23 -9.88
CA ASP A 621 15.90 -27.75 -10.58
C ASP A 621 16.52 -29.00 -9.91
N PRO A 622 16.62 -29.11 -8.56
CA PRO A 622 17.18 -30.30 -7.92
C PRO A 622 16.33 -31.56 -8.14
N LEU A 623 15.03 -31.40 -8.40
CA LEU A 623 14.09 -32.50 -8.55
C LEU A 623 13.99 -32.99 -10.00
N VAL A 624 14.29 -32.13 -10.98
CA VAL A 624 14.17 -32.45 -12.42
C VAL A 624 14.81 -33.81 -12.78
N PRO A 625 16.06 -34.14 -12.38
CA PRO A 625 16.67 -35.42 -12.74
C PRO A 625 15.94 -36.65 -12.18
N THR A 626 15.25 -36.50 -11.05
CA THR A 626 14.47 -37.57 -10.42
C THR A 626 13.10 -37.73 -11.08
N LEU A 627 12.56 -36.63 -11.60
CA LEU A 627 11.26 -36.55 -12.26
C LEU A 627 11.32 -37.02 -13.72
N GLU A 628 12.46 -36.86 -14.40
CA GLU A 628 12.71 -37.36 -15.77
C GLU A 628 12.36 -38.85 -15.97
N GLY A 629 12.33 -39.66 -14.90
CA GLY A 629 11.94 -41.08 -14.94
C GLY A 629 10.50 -41.41 -14.48
N ARG A 630 9.70 -40.44 -14.01
CA ARG A 630 8.41 -40.68 -13.32
C ARG A 630 7.23 -39.81 -13.79
N GLY A 631 7.47 -38.87 -14.71
CA GLY A 631 6.45 -37.98 -15.29
C GLY A 631 7.13 -36.81 -16.00
N ARG A 632 6.56 -36.27 -17.07
CA ARG A 632 7.25 -35.26 -17.89
C ARG A 632 6.88 -33.85 -17.47
N LEU A 633 7.84 -33.11 -16.92
CA LEU A 633 7.75 -31.66 -16.77
C LEU A 633 8.30 -30.99 -18.03
N GLU A 634 7.49 -30.14 -18.64
CA GLU A 634 7.87 -29.35 -19.80
C GLU A 634 7.96 -27.87 -19.42
N HIS A 635 9.10 -27.26 -19.73
CA HIS A 635 9.33 -25.85 -19.45
C HIS A 635 8.58 -24.96 -20.42
N LEU A 636 7.75 -24.05 -19.89
CA LEU A 636 6.98 -23.09 -20.69
C LEU A 636 7.58 -21.69 -20.61
N ALA A 637 7.90 -21.22 -19.40
CA ALA A 637 8.39 -19.86 -19.20
C ALA A 637 9.24 -19.71 -17.92
N SER A 638 10.00 -18.62 -17.87
CA SER A 638 10.76 -18.21 -16.69
C SER A 638 10.76 -16.71 -16.50
N PHE A 639 10.52 -16.28 -15.27
CA PHE A 639 10.42 -14.88 -14.88
C PHE A 639 11.48 -14.57 -13.84
N SER A 640 12.42 -13.68 -14.20
CA SER A 640 13.53 -13.26 -13.36
C SER A 640 13.63 -11.73 -13.37
N PRO A 641 14.02 -11.08 -12.26
CA PRO A 641 14.42 -11.71 -10.99
C PRO A 641 13.22 -12.12 -10.12
N HIS A 642 13.37 -13.28 -9.47
CA HIS A 642 12.48 -13.78 -8.43
C HIS A 642 13.35 -14.24 -7.26
N LEU A 643 13.31 -13.46 -6.18
CA LEU A 643 14.07 -13.69 -4.97
C LEU A 643 13.10 -13.96 -3.82
N ASP A 644 13.17 -15.18 -3.29
CA ASP A 644 12.54 -15.52 -2.03
C ASP A 644 13.51 -15.28 -0.88
N ALA A 645 13.10 -14.43 0.08
CA ALA A 645 13.95 -14.04 1.20
C ALA A 645 14.07 -15.17 2.23
N ASP A 646 13.11 -16.10 2.27
CA ASP A 646 13.09 -17.21 3.22
C ASP A 646 14.04 -18.35 2.79
N HIS A 647 14.39 -18.41 1.50
CA HIS A 647 15.18 -19.49 0.90
C HIS A 647 16.43 -18.97 0.14
N LEU A 648 17.06 -17.93 0.68
CA LEU A 648 18.27 -17.31 0.09
C LEU A 648 19.45 -18.29 0.01
N GLY A 649 19.56 -19.20 0.97
CA GLY A 649 20.63 -20.21 1.01
C GLY A 649 20.52 -21.19 -0.15
N GLU A 650 19.33 -21.74 -0.37
CA GLU A 650 19.01 -22.66 -1.45
C GLU A 650 19.18 -22.00 -2.82
N ALA A 651 18.70 -20.76 -2.96
CA ALA A 651 18.90 -19.98 -4.17
C ALA A 651 20.40 -19.75 -4.46
N TRP A 652 21.19 -19.42 -3.44
CA TRP A 652 22.63 -19.20 -3.59
C TRP A 652 23.38 -20.48 -4.02
N GLU A 653 23.08 -21.62 -3.39
CA GLU A 653 23.71 -22.89 -3.77
C GLU A 653 23.39 -23.28 -5.22
N LEU A 654 22.15 -23.06 -5.68
CA LEU A 654 21.80 -23.28 -7.08
C LEU A 654 22.59 -22.35 -8.03
N ILE A 655 22.66 -21.06 -7.72
CA ILE A 655 23.40 -20.07 -8.52
C ILE A 655 24.87 -20.47 -8.62
N LYS A 656 25.48 -20.85 -7.49
CA LYS A 656 26.87 -21.31 -7.44
C LYS A 656 27.08 -22.55 -8.30
N ALA A 657 26.22 -23.56 -8.17
CA ALA A 657 26.31 -24.78 -8.97
C ALA A 657 26.11 -24.53 -10.48
N ARG A 658 25.23 -23.60 -10.86
CA ARG A 658 25.04 -23.17 -12.26
C ARG A 658 26.28 -22.44 -12.78
N TYR A 659 26.87 -21.54 -11.98
CA TYR A 659 28.09 -20.83 -12.33
C TYR A 659 29.27 -21.77 -12.53
N GLU A 660 29.50 -22.71 -11.61
CA GLU A 660 30.58 -23.70 -11.72
C GLU A 660 30.42 -24.57 -12.97
N ARG A 661 29.20 -25.05 -13.26
CA ARG A 661 28.91 -25.80 -14.50
C ARG A 661 29.18 -24.97 -15.76
N ALA A 662 28.76 -23.71 -15.79
CA ALA A 662 29.02 -22.82 -16.91
C ALA A 662 30.52 -22.57 -17.12
N MET A 663 31.28 -22.39 -16.04
CA MET A 663 32.73 -22.24 -16.07
C MET A 663 33.44 -23.47 -16.63
N VAL A 664 33.00 -24.68 -16.25
CA VAL A 664 33.54 -25.95 -16.76
C VAL A 664 33.17 -26.16 -18.22
N ARG A 665 31.89 -26.05 -18.59
CA ARG A 665 31.40 -26.26 -19.98
C ARG A 665 32.10 -25.34 -20.98
N ARG A 666 32.34 -24.10 -20.60
CA ARG A 666 32.97 -23.09 -21.48
C ARG A 666 34.51 -23.11 -21.43
N GLY A 667 35.12 -24.03 -20.67
CA GLY A 667 36.58 -24.11 -20.56
C GLY A 667 37.22 -22.84 -19.98
N LEU A 668 36.51 -22.10 -19.12
CA LEU A 668 36.89 -20.75 -18.68
C LEU A 668 37.99 -20.72 -17.60
N VAL A 669 38.65 -21.85 -17.37
CA VAL A 669 39.78 -21.96 -16.43
C VAL A 669 41.00 -21.26 -17.06
N GLY A 670 41.16 -19.97 -16.74
CA GLY A 670 42.24 -19.11 -17.27
C GLY A 670 41.79 -17.93 -18.15
N VAL A 671 40.48 -17.74 -18.34
CA VAL A 671 39.96 -16.72 -19.29
C VAL A 671 39.58 -15.40 -18.59
N GLY A 672 39.57 -14.31 -19.37
CA GLY A 672 39.42 -12.91 -18.92
C GLY A 672 38.08 -12.58 -18.24
N TRP A 673 38.07 -11.47 -17.49
CA TRP A 673 36.99 -11.07 -16.58
C TRP A 673 35.59 -10.98 -17.22
N MET A 674 35.51 -10.63 -18.51
CA MET A 674 34.24 -10.41 -19.21
C MET A 674 33.44 -11.71 -19.41
N GLN A 675 34.09 -12.82 -19.75
CA GLN A 675 33.42 -14.13 -19.93
C GLN A 675 33.02 -14.76 -18.60
N ARG A 676 33.74 -14.43 -17.51
CA ARG A 676 33.30 -14.81 -16.14
C ARG A 676 32.06 -14.02 -15.73
N GLY A 677 31.99 -12.74 -16.13
CA GLY A 677 30.82 -11.89 -15.89
C GLY A 677 29.57 -12.41 -16.59
N THR A 678 29.67 -12.86 -17.85
CA THR A 678 28.52 -13.43 -18.58
C THR A 678 28.04 -14.74 -17.95
N ALA A 679 28.96 -15.64 -17.60
CA ALA A 679 28.62 -16.88 -16.89
C ALA A 679 27.95 -16.61 -15.53
N ALA A 680 28.42 -15.62 -14.78
CA ALA A 680 27.81 -15.21 -13.51
C ALA A 680 26.40 -14.64 -13.70
N PHE A 681 26.21 -13.81 -14.72
CA PHE A 681 24.89 -13.22 -15.04
C PHE A 681 23.87 -14.29 -15.45
N GLU A 682 24.25 -15.24 -16.29
CA GLU A 682 23.38 -16.36 -16.69
C GLU A 682 23.02 -17.25 -15.49
N ALA A 683 23.99 -17.55 -14.62
CA ALA A 683 23.76 -18.32 -13.41
C ALA A 683 22.80 -17.58 -12.44
N LEU A 684 22.97 -16.27 -12.27
CA LEU A 684 22.07 -15.44 -11.47
C LEU A 684 20.65 -15.40 -12.05
N ARG A 685 20.52 -15.11 -13.35
CA ARG A 685 19.22 -15.04 -14.04
C ARG A 685 18.46 -16.35 -13.96
N GLY A 686 19.15 -17.47 -14.13
CA GLY A 686 18.54 -18.80 -14.07
C GLY A 686 18.25 -19.28 -12.65
N GLY A 687 19.12 -18.97 -11.68
CA GLY A 687 18.92 -19.35 -10.28
C GLY A 687 17.87 -18.49 -9.54
N LEU A 688 17.64 -17.27 -10.01
CA LEU A 688 16.61 -16.34 -9.52
C LEU A 688 15.41 -16.29 -10.46
N ALA A 689 15.02 -17.42 -11.05
CA ALA A 689 13.85 -17.50 -11.91
C ALA A 689 12.68 -18.15 -11.17
N LEU A 690 11.48 -17.60 -11.35
CA LEU A 690 10.23 -18.33 -11.15
C LEU A 690 9.91 -19.07 -12.45
N GLN A 691 9.78 -20.38 -12.39
CA GLN A 691 9.55 -21.23 -13.56
C GLN A 691 8.08 -21.62 -13.63
N VAL A 692 7.55 -21.69 -14.85
CA VAL A 692 6.24 -22.26 -15.13
C VAL A 692 6.44 -23.50 -16.00
N MET A 693 6.00 -24.64 -15.47
CA MET A 693 6.08 -25.93 -16.13
C MET A 693 4.69 -26.48 -16.44
N ARG A 694 4.57 -27.22 -17.54
CA ARG A 694 3.44 -28.11 -17.80
C ARG A 694 3.76 -29.51 -17.30
N VAL A 695 2.81 -30.14 -16.62
CA VAL A 695 2.86 -31.57 -16.29
C VAL A 695 2.19 -32.35 -17.43
N SER A 696 2.94 -33.19 -18.13
CA SER A 696 2.46 -34.00 -19.27
C SER A 696 2.30 -35.48 -18.90
N SER A 697 1.28 -36.11 -19.48
CA SER A 697 0.96 -37.53 -19.39
C SER A 697 1.55 -38.39 -20.52
N THR A 698 2.11 -37.79 -21.58
CA THR A 698 2.59 -38.51 -22.78
C THR A 698 4.14 -38.48 -22.90
N GLY A 699 4.74 -39.67 -22.98
CA GLY A 699 6.19 -39.91 -22.91
C GLY A 699 7.03 -39.57 -24.15
N ALA A 700 6.76 -38.48 -24.87
CA ALA A 700 7.46 -38.14 -26.12
C ALA A 700 8.50 -37.02 -25.98
N VAL A 701 9.68 -37.33 -25.44
CA VAL A 701 10.86 -36.45 -25.27
C VAL A 701 11.00 -35.36 -26.36
N THR A 702 10.84 -34.09 -25.98
CA THR A 702 11.39 -32.95 -26.71
C THR A 702 12.64 -32.53 -25.96
N GLN A 703 13.79 -32.97 -26.49
CA GLN A 703 15.04 -32.27 -26.23
C GLN A 703 14.93 -30.91 -26.92
N ASN A 704 14.65 -29.84 -26.19
CA ASN A 704 15.05 -28.51 -26.64
C ASN A 704 16.35 -28.13 -25.94
N VAL A 705 17.41 -28.58 -26.61
CA VAL A 705 18.65 -27.88 -26.91
C VAL A 705 18.71 -26.46 -26.35
N GLU A 706 19.61 -26.25 -25.38
CA GLU A 706 20.28 -24.97 -25.16
C GLU A 706 20.85 -24.49 -26.51
N GLN A 707 20.20 -23.51 -27.15
CA GLN A 707 20.80 -22.65 -28.16
C GLN A 707 20.52 -21.19 -27.86
#